data_AF-A0A2D8ASU9-F1
#
_entry.id   AF-A0A2D8ASU9-F1
#
_cell.length_a   1.000
_cell.length_b   1.000
_cell.length_c   1.000
_cell.angle_alpha   90.00
_cell.angle_beta   90.00
_cell.angle_gamma   90.00
#
_symmetry.space_group_name_H-M   'P 1'
#
loop_
_entity.id
_entity.type
_entity.pdbx_description
1 polymer ?
#
loop_
_entity_poly.entity_id
_entity_poly.type
_entity_poly.pdbx_seq_one_letter_code
_entity_poly.pdbx_strand_id
1 'polypeptide(L)'
;MGIPDDLSDMFDDAAANGTHIHTNSWGSSVAGQYTTNSMQADHSARNHTGMLILFAAANEGTDSNSDGEIDLDSMGAPATSKNVLTVGASENDRGTQITSEWGQWWPGDYPQDPINSDRMANNTEGMAAFSSRGPVDDGRLKPDVSAPGTFILSAKSRQTTSTGWGSHTNSDYTYMGGTSMATPITAGASALLYQHLIDNLNHTTPSSALVKGIITASAHDMAGQYGSSTNGAGETAPNNHEGWGLVDLDRAVNSSWVDDESVGTGDTRGWKFTVPSGAPDLKVMVSWTDPASTPAASSNLVNDIDFAVKDPNGNWIEYGNNLDNLIGTKISSPMAGLWEIHVNGTNIPTGPQKFAMVIDAPYSMINISADADGDGFIDTLDDCVNTPGTSTQDKSGCPDGDGDGWSNVGDDFPNEPTQWSDSDSDGFGDNPGGINPDSCTSVVGTSSSDRYGCPDSDSDSWSDPDGGWDAMQGADACESVWGNSTLDRNGCLDGDGDGQSDLNDILASDPTQWLDTDGDGYYDNPNPATNWDDCPTVWGTSTIDLQGCLDSDGDGVSDSSDLWPSDPTKSIDTDGDGFADSEDDCPNFHGNSTWVLQGCLDADGDGRTVEYDVFPSDKTQWNDTDGDGFGDEPTGNLADDCPTTYGDSWQNNTLGCPDNDNDGWANKEDRFENDSTQWHDVDGDGYGDNIGGTNPDSCPTVWGNSTEGGTLGCPDTDGDGWADQIDALPLDDTQYSDVDGDGYGDSQDGNSPDDCPLTFGNSTIDRLGCLDSDGDGYSDLNDDFPLDETRYLDSDGDGYDDAEDDCPFVSGTSTNGTLGCFDADQDTWADNSDSFPMDYSQWNDTDFDGYGDNSQGNNPDSCPTTYGNSSANILGCLDGDGDSWADSEDLFPNDKSEWADNDSDGFGDNIDFCPITPGTSTSGNVGCVDTDGDTWADNEDFLPDDATQYVDTDGDSFGDNSDGTNGDFCPYDAGTSVYDVAGCPDDDFDGWSNTGDAFPDIPSQHIDSDGDGYGDNNTPGAYLADHWPDNASRNVAEATIECLNTSFRVDLAKAVSISVSCTVTNHIQNPLAVKVEWRSINEIDARFRTSLIEIPGGETRPVQFTGDVKERGKFTSVIEVTELGASSSLDVLSLEIHSINSDEGDTFDENTNNAQENNHIQEIAAISIALLLLFALAFNARRNSLKKKAERQEHLNRRVASSFVMEEGNMFGRIPPRN
;
A
#
# COMPACT_ATOMS: atom_id res chain seq x y z
N MET A 1 15.48 41.65 14.54
CA MET A 1 14.39 40.66 14.62
C MET A 1 15.06 39.37 15.02
N GLY A 2 14.47 38.53 15.88
CA GLY A 2 15.13 37.31 16.36
C GLY A 2 15.12 36.19 15.31
N ILE A 3 15.54 36.51 14.08
CA ILE A 3 15.75 35.56 12.99
C ILE A 3 17.25 35.31 12.97
N PRO A 4 17.73 34.06 13.09
CA PRO A 4 19.15 33.74 13.03
C PRO A 4 19.73 34.02 11.63
N ASP A 5 21.06 34.16 11.56
CA ASP A 5 21.77 34.32 10.29
C ASP A 5 21.80 33.00 9.49
N ASP A 6 21.80 31.85 10.18
CA ASP A 6 21.48 30.55 9.59
C ASP A 6 20.06 30.11 9.96
N LEU A 7 19.22 29.92 8.94
CA LEU A 7 17.86 29.46 9.18
C LEU A 7 17.79 28.00 9.66
N SER A 8 18.81 27.17 9.45
CA SER A 8 18.83 25.79 9.96
C SER A 8 18.63 25.74 11.46
N ASP A 9 19.32 26.61 12.22
CA ASP A 9 19.23 26.66 13.69
C ASP A 9 17.78 26.74 14.18
N MET A 10 16.98 27.61 13.53
CA MET A 10 15.57 27.79 13.88
C MET A 10 14.73 26.54 13.57
N PHE A 11 15.03 25.86 12.47
CA PHE A 11 14.31 24.67 12.05
C PHE A 11 14.73 23.42 12.84
N ASP A 12 16.01 23.29 13.17
CA ASP A 12 16.56 22.25 14.03
C ASP A 12 15.98 22.34 15.44
N ASP A 13 15.94 23.55 16.03
CA ASP A 13 15.28 23.81 17.31
C ASP A 13 13.80 23.42 17.27
N ALA A 14 13.09 23.75 16.19
CA ALA A 14 11.69 23.41 16.05
C ALA A 14 11.48 21.89 15.94
N ALA A 15 12.30 21.21 15.13
CA ALA A 15 12.27 19.77 14.95
C ALA A 15 12.60 19.03 16.26
N ALA A 16 13.62 19.48 17.00
CA ALA A 16 13.99 18.95 18.32
C ALA A 16 12.85 19.07 19.35
N ASN A 17 12.00 20.10 19.21
CA ASN A 17 10.79 20.27 20.02
C ASN A 17 9.57 19.45 19.53
N GLY A 18 9.75 18.59 18.52
CA GLY A 18 8.69 17.74 17.95
C GLY A 18 7.74 18.47 17.00
N THR A 19 8.20 19.52 16.34
CA THR A 19 7.39 20.29 15.37
C THR A 19 7.35 19.59 14.01
N HIS A 20 6.15 19.34 13.49
CA HIS A 20 5.93 18.82 12.13
C HIS A 20 5.57 19.91 11.11
N ILE A 21 5.27 21.14 11.57
CA ILE A 21 4.86 22.24 10.70
C ILE A 21 5.50 23.52 11.21
N HIS A 22 6.32 24.16 10.36
CA HIS A 22 6.90 25.46 10.65
C HIS A 22 6.39 26.50 9.67
N THR A 23 5.71 27.54 10.15
CA THR A 23 5.09 28.57 9.30
C THR A 23 5.77 29.93 9.43
N ASN A 24 6.15 30.52 8.30
CA ASN A 24 6.93 31.75 8.22
C ASN A 24 6.20 32.82 7.41
N SER A 25 5.60 33.78 8.11
CA SER A 25 4.86 34.90 7.51
C SER A 25 5.71 36.16 7.32
N TRP A 26 6.93 35.98 6.82
CA TRP A 26 7.95 37.00 6.60
C TRP A 26 8.84 36.62 5.40
N GLY A 27 9.58 37.58 4.87
CA GLY A 27 10.49 37.39 3.73
C GLY A 27 11.11 38.71 3.27
N SER A 28 12.01 38.62 2.31
CA SER A 28 12.68 39.75 1.66
C SER A 28 12.21 39.88 0.22
N SER A 29 11.95 41.11 -0.21
CA SER A 29 11.63 41.43 -1.62
C SER A 29 12.91 41.32 -2.45
N VAL A 30 13.00 40.27 -3.26
CA VAL A 30 14.19 39.93 -4.06
C VAL A 30 13.89 39.62 -5.52
N ALA A 31 12.63 39.80 -5.96
CA ALA A 31 12.17 39.52 -7.34
C ALA A 31 12.63 38.14 -7.82
N GLY A 32 12.06 37.07 -7.26
CA GLY A 32 12.28 35.73 -7.78
C GLY A 32 13.60 35.05 -7.39
N GLN A 33 14.60 35.77 -6.87
CA GLN A 33 15.92 35.21 -6.59
C GLN A 33 15.91 34.04 -5.58
N TYR A 34 16.65 32.98 -5.92
CA TYR A 34 17.05 31.94 -4.98
C TYR A 34 18.23 32.41 -4.13
N THR A 35 17.99 32.65 -2.84
CA THR A 35 18.98 33.26 -1.93
C THR A 35 19.62 32.22 -1.02
N THR A 36 20.64 32.61 -0.25
CA THR A 36 21.21 31.77 0.83
C THR A 36 20.13 31.29 1.81
N ASN A 37 19.16 32.14 2.15
CA ASN A 37 18.06 31.73 3.02
C ASN A 37 17.15 30.70 2.33
N SER A 38 17.03 30.77 0.99
CA SER A 38 16.26 29.78 0.22
C SER A 38 16.97 28.42 0.22
N MET A 39 18.30 28.44 0.05
CA MET A 39 19.19 27.28 0.17
C MET A 39 19.10 26.63 1.56
N GLN A 40 19.20 27.42 2.63
CA GLN A 40 19.10 26.93 4.01
C GLN A 40 17.73 26.32 4.31
N ALA A 41 16.64 26.91 3.81
CA ALA A 41 15.30 26.35 3.96
C ALA A 41 15.13 25.04 3.17
N ASP A 42 15.72 24.92 1.97
CA ASP A 42 15.73 23.65 1.21
C ASP A 42 16.53 22.56 1.93
N HIS A 43 17.71 22.92 2.45
CA HIS A 43 18.56 22.04 3.24
C HIS A 43 17.81 21.52 4.47
N SER A 44 17.17 22.42 5.23
CA SER A 44 16.41 22.08 6.43
C SER A 44 15.19 21.20 6.13
N ALA A 45 14.45 21.48 5.05
CA ALA A 45 13.31 20.65 4.65
C ALA A 45 13.72 19.23 4.21
N ARG A 46 14.94 19.07 3.66
CA ARG A 46 15.49 17.76 3.31
C ARG A 46 16.06 17.02 4.53
N ASN A 47 16.68 17.72 5.47
CA ASN A 47 17.17 17.13 6.72
C ASN A 47 15.99 16.67 7.61
N HIS A 48 14.91 17.45 7.64
CA HIS A 48 13.69 17.17 8.40
C HIS A 48 12.53 16.80 7.48
N THR A 49 12.65 15.66 6.79
CA THR A 49 11.63 15.23 5.82
C THR A 49 10.22 15.12 6.40
N GLY A 50 10.07 14.90 7.71
CA GLY A 50 8.77 14.88 8.41
C GLY A 50 8.21 16.24 8.82
N MET A 51 8.88 17.35 8.49
CA MET A 51 8.46 18.71 8.81
C MET A 51 8.14 19.54 7.55
N LEU A 52 6.88 19.99 7.43
CA LEU A 52 6.46 20.91 6.38
C LEU A 52 6.83 22.36 6.75
N ILE A 53 7.69 22.98 5.95
CA ILE A 53 8.06 24.39 6.08
C ILE A 53 7.21 25.23 5.11
N LEU A 54 6.54 26.27 5.62
CA LEU A 54 5.72 27.17 4.83
C LEU A 54 6.27 28.60 4.83
N PHE A 55 6.23 29.27 3.68
CA PHE A 55 6.57 30.68 3.55
C PHE A 55 5.47 31.48 2.83
N ALA A 56 5.31 32.74 3.25
CA ALA A 56 4.49 33.70 2.53
C ALA A 56 5.18 34.12 1.23
N ALA A 57 4.43 34.20 0.13
CA ALA A 57 4.96 34.57 -1.19
C ALA A 57 5.56 36.00 -1.28
N ALA A 58 5.39 36.84 -0.24
CA ALA A 58 5.59 38.29 -0.18
C ALA A 58 4.39 39.11 -0.69
N ASN A 59 4.45 40.44 -0.59
CA ASN A 59 3.34 41.36 -0.89
C ASN A 59 3.76 42.44 -1.92
N GLU A 60 4.55 42.05 -2.92
CA GLU A 60 5.22 42.97 -3.85
C GLU A 60 4.53 43.05 -5.22
N GLY A 61 3.35 42.42 -5.37
CA GLY A 61 2.56 42.50 -6.61
C GLY A 61 2.09 43.92 -6.87
N THR A 62 2.38 44.44 -8.08
CA THR A 62 1.97 45.79 -8.53
C THR A 62 1.62 45.79 -10.01
N ASP A 63 0.82 46.77 -10.45
CA ASP A 63 0.55 47.09 -11.86
C ASP A 63 1.47 48.27 -12.27
N SER A 64 2.77 48.00 -12.37
CA SER A 64 3.80 49.01 -12.63
C SER A 64 3.72 49.54 -14.06
N ASN A 65 3.27 48.72 -15.00
CA ASN A 65 3.16 49.09 -16.41
C ASN A 65 1.82 49.80 -16.75
N SER A 66 0.85 49.79 -15.82
CA SER A 66 -0.48 50.38 -15.95
C SER A 66 -1.31 49.78 -17.10
N ASP A 67 -1.38 48.45 -17.19
CA ASP A 67 -2.21 47.71 -18.15
C ASP A 67 -3.44 47.03 -17.52
N GLY A 68 -3.57 47.09 -16.18
CA GLY A 68 -4.66 46.46 -15.44
C GLY A 68 -4.40 45.00 -15.06
N GLU A 69 -3.13 44.57 -15.11
CA GLU A 69 -2.65 43.27 -14.66
C GLU A 69 -1.52 43.43 -13.64
N ILE A 70 -1.36 42.44 -12.75
CA ILE A 70 -0.24 42.44 -11.81
C ILE A 70 0.97 41.85 -12.52
N ASP A 71 2.07 42.60 -12.53
CA ASP A 71 3.33 42.17 -13.15
C ASP A 71 3.88 40.90 -12.47
N LEU A 72 4.50 40.04 -13.28
CA LEU A 72 5.19 38.82 -12.84
C LEU A 72 6.51 39.17 -12.11
N ASP A 73 7.19 38.15 -11.60
CA ASP A 73 8.54 38.26 -11.00
C ASP A 73 8.58 39.18 -9.75
N SER A 74 7.72 38.88 -8.78
CA SER A 74 7.63 39.61 -7.52
C SER A 74 7.84 38.73 -6.28
N MET A 75 8.19 37.47 -6.47
CA MET A 75 8.38 36.51 -5.37
C MET A 75 9.46 36.96 -4.39
N GLY A 76 9.17 36.81 -3.09
CA GLY A 76 10.17 37.02 -2.04
C GLY A 76 10.92 35.76 -1.63
N ALA A 77 12.09 35.92 -1.04
CA ALA A 77 12.85 34.84 -0.40
C ALA A 77 12.63 34.86 1.13
N PRO A 78 12.53 33.71 1.80
CA PRO A 78 12.84 32.34 1.33
C PRO A 78 11.69 31.61 0.60
N ALA A 79 10.61 32.29 0.22
CA ALA A 79 9.49 31.66 -0.51
C ALA A 79 9.87 31.13 -1.91
N THR A 80 11.07 31.44 -2.41
CA THR A 80 11.65 30.93 -3.67
C THR A 80 12.27 29.53 -3.54
N SER A 81 12.40 29.00 -2.30
CA SER A 81 12.85 27.63 -2.02
C SER A 81 12.01 26.56 -2.73
N LYS A 82 12.66 25.47 -3.13
CA LYS A 82 12.04 24.32 -3.81
C LYS A 82 11.17 23.50 -2.87
N ASN A 83 11.68 23.20 -1.68
CA ASN A 83 11.12 22.21 -0.76
C ASN A 83 10.05 22.78 0.17
N VAL A 84 9.92 24.10 0.25
CA VAL A 84 8.90 24.76 1.07
C VAL A 84 7.55 24.81 0.34
N LEU A 85 6.48 24.93 1.12
CA LEU A 85 5.14 25.26 0.63
C LEU A 85 4.93 26.78 0.69
N THR A 86 5.01 27.41 -0.47
CA THR A 86 4.89 28.85 -0.68
C THR A 86 3.44 29.22 -0.94
N VAL A 87 2.93 30.18 -0.16
CA VAL A 87 1.50 30.51 -0.11
C VAL A 87 1.23 31.93 -0.62
N GLY A 88 0.47 32.02 -1.70
CA GLY A 88 -0.13 33.25 -2.23
C GLY A 88 -1.42 33.65 -1.49
N ALA A 89 -1.89 34.87 -1.74
CA ALA A 89 -3.10 35.41 -1.11
C ALA A 89 -4.23 35.56 -2.13
N SER A 90 -5.32 34.83 -1.93
CA SER A 90 -6.61 35.13 -2.55
C SER A 90 -7.40 36.12 -1.69
N GLU A 91 -8.51 36.63 -2.21
CA GLU A 91 -9.41 37.45 -1.41
C GLU A 91 -10.28 36.60 -0.49
N ASN A 92 -10.70 37.21 0.62
CA ASN A 92 -11.74 36.67 1.48
C ASN A 92 -13.10 37.27 1.11
N ASP A 93 -14.21 36.56 1.28
CA ASP A 93 -15.54 37.16 1.07
C ASP A 93 -16.07 37.85 2.33
N ARG A 94 -16.08 39.19 2.29
CA ARG A 94 -16.73 40.06 3.26
C ARG A 94 -17.64 41.10 2.60
N GLY A 95 -18.14 40.82 1.40
CA GLY A 95 -18.55 41.84 0.42
C GLY A 95 -19.63 42.85 0.86
N THR A 96 -20.46 42.55 1.87
CA THR A 96 -21.45 43.52 2.41
C THR A 96 -20.90 44.42 3.52
N GLN A 97 -19.77 44.06 4.12
CA GLN A 97 -19.16 44.74 5.26
C GLN A 97 -17.97 45.60 4.85
N ILE A 98 -17.21 45.16 3.85
CA ILE A 98 -16.04 45.84 3.32
C ILE A 98 -16.31 46.23 1.87
N THR A 99 -16.23 47.52 1.57
CA THR A 99 -16.43 48.09 0.22
C THR A 99 -15.20 48.85 -0.27
N SER A 100 -14.05 48.59 0.35
CA SER A 100 -12.77 49.19 -0.05
C SER A 100 -12.33 48.60 -1.40
N GLU A 101 -11.75 49.45 -2.24
CA GLU A 101 -11.22 49.09 -3.56
C GLU A 101 -9.71 49.29 -3.59
N TRP A 102 -8.98 48.50 -4.38
CA TRP A 102 -7.50 48.51 -4.42
C TRP A 102 -6.95 49.88 -4.81
N GLY A 103 -7.48 50.50 -5.87
CA GLY A 103 -7.07 51.82 -6.36
C GLY A 103 -7.39 52.97 -5.41
N GLN A 104 -8.28 52.78 -4.42
CA GLN A 104 -8.56 53.79 -3.39
C GLN A 104 -7.47 53.85 -2.32
N TRP A 105 -6.93 52.70 -1.94
CA TRP A 105 -5.92 52.59 -0.88
C TRP A 105 -4.50 52.80 -1.43
N TRP A 106 -4.23 52.26 -2.63
CA TRP A 106 -2.92 52.32 -3.28
C TRP A 106 -3.03 52.76 -4.75
N PRO A 107 -3.40 54.02 -5.02
CA PRO A 107 -3.57 54.54 -6.38
C PRO A 107 -2.28 54.59 -7.21
N GLY A 108 -1.11 54.44 -6.59
CA GLY A 108 0.18 54.38 -7.26
C GLY A 108 0.53 52.98 -7.76
N ASP A 109 0.15 51.96 -7.00
CA ASP A 109 0.50 50.56 -7.26
C ASP A 109 -0.58 49.86 -8.12
N TYR A 110 -1.83 50.35 -8.08
CA TYR A 110 -2.96 49.81 -8.85
C TYR A 110 -3.71 50.93 -9.59
N PRO A 111 -3.10 51.55 -10.62
CA PRO A 111 -3.65 52.72 -11.29
C PRO A 111 -4.76 52.43 -12.32
N GLN A 112 -4.90 51.19 -12.81
CA GLN A 112 -5.84 50.86 -13.91
C GLN A 112 -6.87 49.77 -13.59
N ASP A 113 -8.02 49.87 -14.26
CA ASP A 113 -9.04 48.83 -14.25
C ASP A 113 -8.57 47.60 -15.04
N PRO A 114 -8.97 46.37 -14.66
CA PRO A 114 -10.00 46.06 -13.65
C PRO A 114 -9.53 46.12 -12.20
N ILE A 115 -8.23 46.09 -11.90
CA ILE A 115 -7.71 46.05 -10.52
C ILE A 115 -8.10 47.29 -9.71
N ASN A 116 -8.02 48.49 -10.31
CA ASN A 116 -8.25 49.75 -9.62
C ASN A 116 -9.61 49.84 -8.94
N SER A 117 -10.68 49.49 -9.66
CA SER A 117 -12.06 49.51 -9.15
C SER A 117 -12.50 48.21 -8.49
N ASP A 118 -11.62 47.22 -8.44
CA ASP A 118 -11.91 45.94 -7.82
C ASP A 118 -11.93 46.06 -6.30
N ARG A 119 -12.90 45.36 -5.70
CA ARG A 119 -13.07 45.34 -4.26
C ARG A 119 -12.09 44.33 -3.68
N MET A 120 -11.65 44.58 -2.45
CA MET A 120 -10.53 43.84 -1.88
C MET A 120 -10.95 42.58 -1.09
N ALA A 121 -12.25 42.29 -1.01
CA ALA A 121 -12.79 41.25 -0.11
C ALA A 121 -14.24 40.86 -0.50
N ASN A 122 -14.45 40.44 -1.73
CA ASN A 122 -15.79 40.11 -2.26
C ASN A 122 -15.83 38.87 -3.14
N ASN A 123 -14.67 38.31 -3.52
CA ASN A 123 -14.63 37.12 -4.37
C ASN A 123 -13.48 36.20 -3.98
N THR A 124 -13.79 35.02 -3.41
CA THR A 124 -12.78 34.03 -3.04
C THR A 124 -12.02 33.45 -4.22
N GLU A 125 -12.59 33.53 -5.43
CA GLU A 125 -11.98 33.12 -6.70
C GLU A 125 -11.01 34.17 -7.27
N GLY A 126 -10.70 35.20 -6.48
CA GLY A 126 -9.88 36.31 -6.87
C GLY A 126 -8.54 36.34 -6.17
N MET A 127 -7.47 36.66 -6.90
CA MET A 127 -6.17 36.92 -6.28
C MET A 127 -6.14 38.31 -5.65
N ALA A 128 -5.55 38.42 -4.46
CA ALA A 128 -5.26 39.72 -3.87
C ALA A 128 -4.22 40.45 -4.74
N ALA A 129 -4.45 41.74 -5.02
CA ALA A 129 -3.59 42.51 -5.92
C ALA A 129 -2.13 42.57 -5.45
N PHE A 130 -1.91 42.69 -4.12
CA PHE A 130 -0.56 42.72 -3.55
C PHE A 130 0.16 41.37 -3.60
N SER A 131 -0.55 40.25 -3.81
CA SER A 131 0.07 38.93 -3.72
C SER A 131 1.12 38.81 -4.80
N SER A 132 2.35 38.50 -4.40
CA SER A 132 3.45 38.32 -5.34
C SER A 132 3.18 37.18 -6.30
N ARG A 133 3.74 37.30 -7.50
CA ARG A 133 3.55 36.42 -8.65
C ARG A 133 4.89 35.82 -9.03
N GLY A 134 4.88 34.54 -9.40
CA GLY A 134 6.00 33.89 -10.06
C GLY A 134 6.16 34.36 -11.51
N PRO A 135 6.93 33.61 -12.32
CA PRO A 135 7.80 32.53 -11.87
C PRO A 135 8.91 33.09 -10.98
N VAL A 136 9.70 32.21 -10.37
CA VAL A 136 10.99 32.62 -9.81
C VAL A 136 12.04 32.75 -10.91
N ASP A 137 13.22 33.29 -10.61
CA ASP A 137 14.23 33.67 -11.61
C ASP A 137 14.71 32.51 -12.50
N ASP A 138 14.71 31.29 -11.97
CA ASP A 138 15.07 30.07 -12.70
C ASP A 138 13.89 29.43 -13.44
N GLY A 139 12.73 30.08 -13.45
CA GLY A 139 11.55 29.68 -14.23
C GLY A 139 10.56 28.76 -13.52
N ARG A 140 10.86 28.30 -12.29
CA ARG A 140 9.96 27.46 -11.49
C ARG A 140 8.64 28.15 -11.14
N LEU A 141 7.60 27.34 -10.99
CA LEU A 141 6.27 27.79 -10.61
C LEU A 141 6.21 28.18 -9.12
N LYS A 142 5.85 29.43 -8.85
CA LYS A 142 5.49 29.90 -7.51
C LYS A 142 4.37 30.96 -7.57
N PRO A 143 3.53 31.12 -6.53
CA PRO A 143 3.46 30.29 -5.31
C PRO A 143 3.03 28.84 -5.64
N ASP A 144 3.15 27.91 -4.68
CA ASP A 144 2.66 26.55 -4.93
C ASP A 144 1.12 26.50 -4.85
N VAL A 145 0.53 27.25 -3.90
CA VAL A 145 -0.93 27.36 -3.70
C VAL A 145 -1.30 28.76 -3.19
N SER A 146 -2.60 29.05 -3.21
CA SER A 146 -3.17 30.28 -2.65
C SER A 146 -4.16 30.01 -1.53
N ALA A 147 -4.32 30.97 -0.61
CA ALA A 147 -5.33 30.92 0.45
C ALA A 147 -5.85 32.34 0.78
N PRO A 148 -7.02 32.48 1.44
CA PRO A 148 -7.59 33.80 1.73
C PRO A 148 -6.65 34.67 2.57
N GLY A 149 -6.22 35.80 2.02
CA GLY A 149 -5.26 36.71 2.63
C GLY A 149 -5.76 38.14 2.83
N THR A 150 -6.97 38.48 2.41
CA THR A 150 -7.52 39.85 2.58
C THR A 150 -8.51 39.94 3.76
N PHE A 151 -8.41 41.01 4.55
CA PHE A 151 -9.29 41.28 5.70
C PHE A 151 -9.50 40.05 6.61
N ILE A 152 -8.45 39.32 6.96
CA ILE A 152 -8.55 38.21 7.91
C ILE A 152 -8.76 38.76 9.31
N LEU A 153 -9.83 38.32 9.97
CA LEU A 153 -10.12 38.66 11.37
C LEU A 153 -9.39 37.68 12.27
N SER A 154 -8.37 38.16 12.98
CA SER A 154 -7.58 37.31 13.87
C SER A 154 -7.27 38.02 15.19
N ALA A 155 -6.62 37.31 16.11
CA ALA A 155 -6.29 37.78 17.44
C ALA A 155 -5.45 39.06 17.40
N LYS A 156 -5.85 40.08 18.14
CA LYS A 156 -5.11 41.33 18.29
C LYS A 156 -4.25 41.27 19.55
N SER A 157 -2.94 41.48 19.39
CA SER A 157 -2.03 41.59 20.54
C SER A 157 -2.49 42.71 21.49
N ARG A 158 -2.57 42.39 22.78
CA ARG A 158 -2.93 43.36 23.84
C ARG A 158 -1.89 44.47 24.01
N GLN A 159 -0.69 44.29 23.47
CA GLN A 159 0.38 45.28 23.53
C GLN A 159 0.24 46.38 22.46
N THR A 160 -0.56 46.17 21.41
CA THR A 160 -0.73 47.15 20.33
C THR A 160 -2.12 47.78 20.35
N THR A 161 -2.16 49.09 20.08
CA THR A 161 -3.41 49.81 19.83
C THR A 161 -3.78 49.83 18.34
N SER A 162 -2.84 49.50 17.45
CA SER A 162 -3.04 49.47 15.99
C SER A 162 -4.17 48.51 15.61
N THR A 163 -4.92 48.87 14.58
CA THR A 163 -6.02 48.05 14.05
C THR A 163 -5.74 47.52 12.65
N GLY A 164 -4.51 47.63 12.17
CA GLY A 164 -4.13 47.15 10.83
C GLY A 164 -5.07 47.66 9.75
N TRP A 165 -5.76 46.73 9.08
CA TRP A 165 -6.70 46.99 7.99
C TRP A 165 -8.13 47.31 8.46
N GLY A 166 -8.43 47.15 9.75
CA GLY A 166 -9.74 47.52 10.31
C GLY A 166 -9.94 47.08 11.75
N SER A 167 -10.69 47.88 12.51
CA SER A 167 -11.10 47.54 13.88
C SER A 167 -12.30 46.60 13.89
N HIS A 168 -12.37 45.69 14.87
CA HIS A 168 -13.54 44.88 15.15
C HIS A 168 -14.28 45.34 16.43
N THR A 169 -15.56 45.00 16.57
CA THR A 169 -16.37 45.40 17.74
C THR A 169 -15.87 44.78 19.04
N ASN A 170 -15.36 43.54 18.95
CA ASN A 170 -14.54 42.95 19.99
C ASN A 170 -13.08 43.40 19.80
N SER A 171 -12.55 44.13 20.78
CA SER A 171 -11.19 44.68 20.77
C SER A 171 -10.08 43.64 20.89
N ASP A 172 -10.41 42.40 21.24
CA ASP A 172 -9.45 41.28 21.25
C ASP A 172 -9.09 40.79 19.84
N TYR A 173 -9.77 41.32 18.80
CA TYR A 173 -9.57 40.93 17.41
C TYR A 173 -9.39 42.16 16.51
N THR A 174 -8.74 41.97 15.37
CA THR A 174 -8.55 43.02 14.36
C THR A 174 -8.46 42.41 12.97
N TYR A 175 -8.74 43.22 11.95
CA TYR A 175 -8.54 42.83 10.55
C TYR A 175 -7.10 43.13 10.10
N MET A 176 -6.47 42.18 9.42
CA MET A 176 -5.21 42.37 8.69
C MET A 176 -5.33 41.75 7.29
N GLY A 177 -4.40 42.08 6.41
CA GLY A 177 -4.28 41.48 5.09
C GLY A 177 -2.82 41.32 4.69
N GLY A 178 -2.55 40.32 3.87
CA GLY A 178 -1.22 39.95 3.40
C GLY A 178 -1.14 38.45 3.08
N THR A 179 -0.13 38.05 2.31
CA THR A 179 0.29 36.64 2.22
C THR A 179 0.66 36.09 3.59
N SER A 180 1.15 36.96 4.49
CA SER A 180 1.32 36.70 5.93
C SER A 180 0.04 36.23 6.66
N MET A 181 -1.15 36.45 6.12
CA MET A 181 -2.41 35.95 6.69
C MET A 181 -2.87 34.66 6.00
N ALA A 182 -2.54 34.48 4.72
CA ALA A 182 -2.82 33.27 3.96
C ALA A 182 -1.96 32.07 4.43
N THR A 183 -0.65 32.28 4.63
CA THR A 183 0.28 31.23 5.08
C THR A 183 -0.12 30.52 6.37
N PRO A 184 -0.51 31.20 7.47
CA PRO A 184 -0.94 30.51 8.68
C PRO A 184 -2.30 29.81 8.53
N ILE A 185 -3.16 30.22 7.59
CA ILE A 185 -4.38 29.47 7.26
C ILE A 185 -4.00 28.14 6.62
N THR A 186 -3.10 28.15 5.64
CA THR A 186 -2.57 26.92 5.02
C THR A 186 -1.82 26.05 6.02
N ALA A 187 -1.07 26.64 6.96
CA ALA A 187 -0.41 25.89 8.03
C ALA A 187 -1.43 25.18 8.94
N GLY A 188 -2.55 25.84 9.28
CA GLY A 188 -3.65 25.22 10.02
C GLY A 188 -4.33 24.09 9.24
N ALA A 189 -4.52 24.26 7.93
CA ALA A 189 -5.04 23.20 7.06
C ALA A 189 -4.08 22.01 6.98
N SER A 190 -2.77 22.28 6.87
CA SER A 190 -1.71 21.26 6.88
C SER A 190 -1.70 20.49 8.20
N ALA A 191 -1.93 21.17 9.34
CA ALA A 191 -2.00 20.51 10.65
C ALA A 191 -3.17 19.52 10.75
N LEU A 192 -4.32 19.86 10.19
CA LEU A 192 -5.46 18.94 10.09
C LEU A 192 -5.17 17.76 9.18
N LEU A 193 -4.44 17.98 8.08
CA LEU A 193 -4.03 16.91 7.18
C LEU A 193 -3.00 15.98 7.83
N TYR A 194 -1.96 16.50 8.49
CA TYR A 194 -1.02 15.69 9.27
C TYR A 194 -1.75 14.86 10.33
N GLN A 195 -2.69 15.48 11.07
CA GLN A 195 -3.51 14.76 12.03
C GLN A 195 -4.29 13.63 11.35
N HIS A 196 -4.88 13.88 10.18
CA HIS A 196 -5.63 12.87 9.44
C HIS A 196 -4.75 11.69 9.02
N LEU A 197 -3.57 11.96 8.44
CA LEU A 197 -2.62 10.95 8.01
C LEU A 197 -2.16 10.09 9.20
N ILE A 198 -1.79 10.72 10.32
CA ILE A 198 -1.25 10.04 11.50
C ILE A 198 -2.34 9.29 12.27
N ASP A 199 -3.41 9.99 12.68
CA ASP A 199 -4.39 9.46 13.63
C ASP A 199 -5.45 8.56 12.95
N ASN A 200 -5.83 8.87 11.71
CA ASN A 200 -6.92 8.15 11.03
C ASN A 200 -6.43 7.14 9.98
N LEU A 201 -5.29 7.42 9.33
CA LEU A 201 -4.72 6.52 8.31
C LEU A 201 -3.50 5.73 8.81
N ASN A 202 -3.10 5.90 10.08
CA ASN A 202 -1.94 5.25 10.71
C ASN A 202 -0.60 5.47 9.97
N HIS A 203 -0.47 6.55 9.20
CA HIS A 203 0.79 6.94 8.58
C HIS A 203 1.62 7.75 9.57
N THR A 204 2.47 7.07 10.36
CA THR A 204 3.11 7.68 11.54
C THR A 204 4.19 8.70 11.22
N THR A 205 4.72 8.71 10.01
CA THR A 205 5.81 9.62 9.58
C THR A 205 5.55 10.20 8.18
N PRO A 206 4.50 11.04 7.99
CA PRO A 206 4.23 11.64 6.70
C PRO A 206 5.35 12.57 6.26
N SER A 207 5.84 12.40 5.03
CA SER A 207 6.84 13.32 4.48
C SER A 207 6.23 14.69 4.15
N SER A 208 7.05 15.72 4.18
CA SER A 208 6.69 17.08 3.77
C SER A 208 6.39 17.13 2.26
N ALA A 209 7.04 16.26 1.47
CA ALA A 209 6.75 16.06 0.05
C ALA A 209 5.31 15.54 -0.13
N LEU A 210 4.89 14.53 0.64
CA LEU A 210 3.52 14.00 0.60
C LEU A 210 2.50 15.09 0.93
N VAL A 211 2.68 15.79 2.05
CA VAL A 211 1.71 16.81 2.48
C VAL A 211 1.65 17.98 1.48
N LYS A 212 2.79 18.39 0.92
CA LYS A 212 2.86 19.36 -0.20
C LYS A 212 2.10 18.84 -1.42
N GLY A 213 2.35 17.59 -1.81
CA GLY A 213 1.69 16.92 -2.93
C GLY A 213 0.18 16.88 -2.77
N ILE A 214 -0.34 16.44 -1.62
CA ILE A 214 -1.78 16.40 -1.34
C ILE A 214 -2.42 17.79 -1.42
N ILE A 215 -1.83 18.80 -0.77
CA ILE A 215 -2.39 20.15 -0.75
C ILE A 215 -2.47 20.75 -2.16
N THR A 216 -1.47 20.49 -3.00
CA THR A 216 -1.43 20.99 -4.39
C THR A 216 -2.32 20.20 -5.34
N ALA A 217 -2.39 18.87 -5.18
CA ALA A 217 -3.29 17.99 -5.93
C ALA A 217 -4.76 18.34 -5.64
N SER A 218 -5.09 18.59 -4.39
CA SER A 218 -6.47 18.89 -3.99
C SER A 218 -6.92 20.32 -4.31
N ALA A 219 -5.97 21.22 -4.59
CA ALA A 219 -6.23 22.64 -4.79
C ALA A 219 -7.26 22.90 -5.91
N HIS A 220 -8.12 23.87 -5.65
CA HIS A 220 -9.16 24.33 -6.57
C HIS A 220 -8.59 25.38 -7.53
N ASP A 221 -8.64 25.11 -8.83
CA ASP A 221 -8.37 26.10 -9.89
C ASP A 221 -9.39 27.23 -9.81
N MET A 222 -8.94 28.43 -9.45
CA MET A 222 -9.83 29.57 -9.23
C MET A 222 -10.40 30.08 -10.55
N ALA A 223 -11.61 30.63 -10.52
CA ALA A 223 -12.23 31.16 -11.75
C ALA A 223 -11.72 32.55 -12.17
N GLY A 224 -10.92 33.21 -11.32
CA GLY A 224 -10.51 34.59 -11.45
C GLY A 224 -11.63 35.60 -11.13
N GLN A 225 -11.26 36.82 -10.72
CA GLN A 225 -12.23 37.87 -10.38
C GLN A 225 -12.58 38.83 -11.51
N TYR A 226 -11.84 38.78 -12.62
CA TYR A 226 -12.02 39.71 -13.75
C TYR A 226 -12.84 39.13 -14.91
N GLY A 227 -13.24 37.85 -14.84
CA GLY A 227 -13.93 37.16 -15.93
C GLY A 227 -13.10 37.06 -17.21
N SER A 228 -11.77 37.16 -17.08
CA SER A 228 -10.78 37.04 -18.15
C SER A 228 -9.99 35.76 -17.92
N SER A 229 -9.86 34.92 -18.94
CA SER A 229 -9.11 33.66 -18.84
C SER A 229 -7.59 33.82 -19.06
N THR A 230 -7.10 35.07 -19.10
CA THR A 230 -5.71 35.43 -19.43
C THR A 230 -5.18 36.54 -18.51
N ASN A 231 -5.70 36.62 -17.29
CA ASN A 231 -5.27 37.63 -16.32
C ASN A 231 -5.45 37.07 -14.91
N GLY A 232 -4.36 37.02 -14.15
CA GLY A 232 -4.38 36.57 -12.77
C GLY A 232 -4.87 35.12 -12.64
N ALA A 233 -5.58 34.83 -11.57
CA ALA A 233 -6.21 33.52 -11.33
C ALA A 233 -7.35 33.17 -12.30
N GLY A 234 -7.57 33.92 -13.38
CA GLY A 234 -8.44 33.46 -14.46
C GLY A 234 -7.73 32.55 -15.45
N GLU A 235 -6.40 32.53 -15.43
CA GLU A 235 -5.58 31.59 -16.20
C GLU A 235 -5.73 30.18 -15.67
N THR A 236 -5.71 29.17 -16.54
CA THR A 236 -5.83 27.77 -16.11
C THR A 236 -4.66 27.38 -15.20
N ALA A 237 -4.94 26.92 -14.00
CA ALA A 237 -3.91 26.35 -13.12
C ALA A 237 -3.29 25.07 -13.75
N PRO A 238 -1.96 24.86 -13.57
CA PRO A 238 -1.04 25.70 -12.82
C PRO A 238 -0.70 27.02 -13.55
N ASN A 239 -0.63 28.12 -12.80
CA ASN A 239 -0.20 29.42 -13.33
C ASN A 239 0.62 30.22 -12.30
N ASN A 240 1.38 31.21 -12.79
CA ASN A 240 2.29 32.02 -11.95
C ASN A 240 1.59 32.97 -10.98
N HIS A 241 0.25 32.99 -10.97
CA HIS A 241 -0.52 33.85 -10.09
C HIS A 241 -1.01 33.11 -8.85
N GLU A 242 -1.73 32.00 -9.04
CA GLU A 242 -2.32 31.24 -7.93
C GLU A 242 -1.56 29.95 -7.58
N GLY A 243 -0.60 29.54 -8.41
CA GLY A 243 0.04 28.24 -8.32
C GLY A 243 -0.87 27.13 -8.84
N TRP A 244 -0.99 26.05 -8.07
CA TRP A 244 -1.89 24.92 -8.35
C TRP A 244 -3.36 25.17 -7.98
N GLY A 245 -3.63 26.30 -7.32
CA GLY A 245 -4.98 26.75 -6.99
C GLY A 245 -5.16 27.17 -5.53
N LEU A 246 -6.41 27.43 -5.17
CA LEU A 246 -6.88 27.69 -3.81
C LEU A 246 -6.89 26.40 -2.97
N VAL A 247 -6.35 26.45 -1.76
CA VAL A 247 -6.33 25.30 -0.83
C VAL A 247 -7.75 24.76 -0.59
N ASP A 248 -7.94 23.45 -0.83
CA ASP A 248 -9.18 22.72 -0.58
C ASP A 248 -8.91 21.47 0.27
N LEU A 249 -9.28 21.55 1.56
CA LEU A 249 -9.02 20.49 2.54
C LEU A 249 -10.03 19.34 2.44
N ASP A 250 -11.22 19.56 1.88
CA ASP A 250 -12.24 18.50 1.75
C ASP A 250 -11.82 17.46 0.71
N ARG A 251 -11.20 17.93 -0.38
CA ARG A 251 -10.56 17.06 -1.37
C ARG A 251 -9.28 16.41 -0.85
N ALA A 252 -8.48 17.13 -0.06
CA ALA A 252 -7.20 16.65 0.45
C ALA A 252 -7.31 15.36 1.28
N VAL A 253 -8.34 15.25 2.13
CA VAL A 253 -8.52 14.09 3.02
C VAL A 253 -8.98 12.81 2.30
N ASN A 254 -9.39 12.90 1.03
CA ASN A 254 -9.83 11.76 0.22
C ASN A 254 -8.82 11.42 -0.89
N SER A 255 -7.56 11.83 -0.73
CA SER A 255 -6.49 11.52 -1.67
C SER A 255 -5.91 10.12 -1.43
N SER A 256 -5.45 9.49 -2.51
CA SER A 256 -4.63 8.29 -2.47
C SER A 256 -3.19 8.67 -2.74
N TRP A 257 -2.26 8.00 -2.06
CA TRP A 257 -0.87 8.43 -2.10
C TRP A 257 0.12 7.28 -1.91
N VAL A 258 1.32 7.51 -2.43
CA VAL A 258 2.54 6.75 -2.18
C VAL A 258 3.51 7.73 -1.54
N ASP A 259 4.21 7.32 -0.50
CA ASP A 259 5.14 8.17 0.24
C ASP A 259 6.44 7.45 0.53
N ASP A 260 7.53 8.22 0.57
CA ASP A 260 8.89 7.79 0.92
C ASP A 260 9.51 6.73 -0.02
N GLU A 261 8.94 6.54 -1.21
CA GLU A 261 9.51 5.69 -2.28
C GLU A 261 10.70 6.35 -2.96
N SER A 262 11.57 5.57 -3.58
CA SER A 262 12.84 6.09 -4.13
C SER A 262 13.20 5.59 -5.53
N VAL A 263 13.87 6.49 -6.26
CA VAL A 263 14.44 6.25 -7.60
C VAL A 263 15.89 6.74 -7.66
N GLY A 264 16.76 5.95 -8.29
CA GLY A 264 18.07 6.36 -8.80
C GLY A 264 18.00 6.80 -10.27
N THR A 265 19.14 7.19 -10.82
CA THR A 265 19.24 7.56 -12.24
C THR A 265 18.98 6.34 -13.12
N GLY A 266 17.98 6.41 -13.99
CA GLY A 266 17.54 5.32 -14.86
C GLY A 266 16.57 4.32 -14.22
N ASP A 267 16.23 4.49 -12.93
CA ASP A 267 15.23 3.65 -12.26
C ASP A 267 13.80 4.10 -12.62
N THR A 268 12.88 3.14 -12.71
CA THR A 268 11.44 3.37 -12.85
C THR A 268 10.67 2.62 -11.76
N ARG A 269 9.62 3.24 -11.22
CA ARG A 269 8.67 2.64 -10.28
C ARG A 269 7.24 2.79 -10.79
N GLY A 270 6.45 1.72 -10.80
CA GLY A 270 5.12 1.66 -11.40
C GLY A 270 4.01 1.35 -10.40
N TRP A 271 2.85 1.98 -10.59
CA TRP A 271 1.62 1.67 -9.88
C TRP A 271 0.43 1.56 -10.82
N LYS A 272 -0.48 0.61 -10.56
CA LYS A 272 -1.77 0.49 -11.26
C LYS A 272 -2.94 0.87 -10.35
N PHE A 273 -3.97 1.50 -10.91
CA PHE A 273 -5.23 1.83 -10.23
C PHE A 273 -6.43 1.80 -11.18
N THR A 274 -7.62 1.53 -10.65
CA THR A 274 -8.84 1.39 -11.47
C THR A 274 -9.76 2.60 -11.31
N VAL A 275 -10.07 3.25 -12.44
CA VAL A 275 -11.01 4.38 -12.50
C VAL A 275 -12.43 3.86 -12.79
N PRO A 276 -13.43 4.19 -11.95
CA PRO A 276 -14.82 3.78 -12.18
C PRO A 276 -15.49 4.59 -13.31
N SER A 277 -16.52 4.02 -13.93
CA SER A 277 -17.30 4.70 -14.96
C SER A 277 -17.95 5.99 -14.45
N GLY A 278 -17.72 7.09 -15.16
CA GLY A 278 -18.26 8.42 -14.83
C GLY A 278 -17.51 9.14 -13.71
N ALA A 279 -16.25 8.78 -13.46
CA ALA A 279 -15.38 9.48 -12.52
C ALA A 279 -15.22 10.98 -12.88
N PRO A 280 -15.14 11.86 -11.88
CA PRO A 280 -14.87 13.28 -12.10
C PRO A 280 -13.42 13.50 -12.58
N ASP A 281 -13.11 14.74 -12.98
CA ASP A 281 -11.73 15.17 -13.22
C ASP A 281 -10.86 14.87 -12.00
N LEU A 282 -9.67 14.30 -12.23
CA LEU A 282 -8.69 14.01 -11.18
C LEU A 282 -7.34 14.67 -11.51
N LYS A 283 -6.51 14.84 -10.48
CA LYS A 283 -5.15 15.35 -10.55
C LYS A 283 -4.18 14.29 -10.06
N VAL A 284 -3.09 14.12 -10.79
CA VAL A 284 -1.95 13.29 -10.40
C VAL A 284 -0.75 14.20 -10.18
N MET A 285 -0.11 14.11 -9.02
CA MET A 285 1.06 14.91 -8.65
C MET A 285 2.21 14.02 -8.20
N VAL A 286 3.43 14.42 -8.52
CA VAL A 286 4.67 13.86 -7.99
C VAL A 286 5.47 15.00 -7.37
N SER A 287 5.92 14.81 -6.13
CA SER A 287 6.68 15.82 -5.37
C SER A 287 7.85 15.19 -4.65
N TRP A 288 8.95 15.94 -4.53
CA TRP A 288 10.13 15.50 -3.79
C TRP A 288 10.83 16.65 -3.06
N THR A 289 11.51 16.32 -1.96
CA THR A 289 12.41 17.23 -1.27
C THR A 289 13.78 17.17 -1.94
N ASP A 290 14.03 18.06 -2.89
CA ASP A 290 15.25 18.13 -3.72
C ASP A 290 16.48 18.58 -2.88
N PRO A 291 17.72 18.18 -3.20
CA PRO A 291 18.91 18.71 -2.52
C PRO A 291 18.99 20.23 -2.63
N ALA A 292 19.56 20.89 -1.63
CA ALA A 292 19.78 22.33 -1.71
C ALA A 292 20.69 22.69 -2.90
N SER A 293 20.35 23.77 -3.61
CA SER A 293 21.15 24.30 -4.72
C SER A 293 21.97 25.51 -4.27
N THR A 294 22.86 26.03 -5.12
CA THR A 294 23.59 27.26 -4.85
C THR A 294 22.86 28.49 -5.42
N PRO A 295 22.84 29.64 -4.71
CA PRO A 295 22.33 30.91 -5.25
C PRO A 295 22.98 31.36 -6.57
N ALA A 296 24.16 30.85 -6.90
CA ALA A 296 24.86 31.17 -8.14
C ALA A 296 24.41 30.33 -9.36
N ALA A 297 23.59 29.30 -9.17
CA ALA A 297 23.15 28.41 -10.24
C ALA A 297 22.13 29.09 -11.16
N SER A 298 22.18 28.79 -12.46
CA SER A 298 21.19 29.28 -13.43
C SER A 298 19.86 28.51 -13.40
N SER A 299 19.89 27.27 -12.91
CA SER A 299 18.71 26.46 -12.57
C SER A 299 18.94 25.88 -11.19
N ASN A 300 17.92 25.94 -10.32
CA ASN A 300 18.07 25.43 -8.97
C ASN A 300 17.65 23.97 -8.82
N LEU A 301 17.01 23.31 -9.80
CA LEU A 301 16.73 21.87 -9.71
C LEU A 301 18.04 21.05 -9.70
N VAL A 302 18.16 20.08 -8.78
CA VAL A 302 19.34 19.21 -8.68
C VAL A 302 19.02 17.79 -9.12
N ASN A 303 17.97 17.17 -8.57
CA ASN A 303 17.50 15.85 -8.98
C ASN A 303 16.23 15.99 -9.82
N ASP A 304 16.24 15.35 -10.98
CA ASP A 304 15.19 15.41 -11.99
C ASP A 304 14.38 14.11 -12.01
N ILE A 305 13.10 14.22 -11.67
CA ILE A 305 12.13 13.12 -11.68
C ILE A 305 11.02 13.48 -12.65
N ASP A 306 10.74 12.57 -13.58
CA ASP A 306 9.59 12.64 -14.48
C ASP A 306 8.59 11.53 -14.13
N PHE A 307 7.36 11.62 -14.66
CA PHE A 307 6.42 10.51 -14.57
C PHE A 307 5.62 10.34 -15.86
N ALA A 308 5.21 9.10 -16.14
CA ALA A 308 4.37 8.75 -17.27
C ALA A 308 3.05 8.15 -16.78
N VAL A 309 1.98 8.43 -17.50
CA VAL A 309 0.65 7.86 -17.24
C VAL A 309 0.21 7.06 -18.46
N LYS A 310 -0.24 5.82 -18.24
CA LYS A 310 -0.82 4.94 -19.26
C LYS A 310 -2.33 4.90 -19.11
N ASP A 311 -3.05 5.18 -20.20
CA ASP A 311 -4.50 5.06 -20.24
C ASP A 311 -4.97 3.61 -20.46
N PRO A 312 -6.27 3.30 -20.27
CA PRO A 312 -6.81 1.95 -20.49
C PRO A 312 -6.73 1.43 -21.93
N ASN A 313 -6.40 2.27 -22.92
CA ASN A 313 -6.16 1.84 -24.31
C ASN A 313 -4.68 1.54 -24.57
N GLY A 314 -3.81 1.69 -23.56
CA GLY A 314 -2.38 1.50 -23.68
C GLY A 314 -1.59 2.72 -24.15
N ASN A 315 -2.21 3.91 -24.25
CA ASN A 315 -1.49 5.13 -24.64
C ASN A 315 -0.71 5.71 -23.46
N TRP A 316 0.55 6.06 -23.70
CA TRP A 316 1.42 6.73 -22.73
C TRP A 316 1.45 8.24 -22.90
N ILE A 317 1.46 8.96 -21.79
CA ILE A 317 1.71 10.40 -21.74
C ILE A 317 2.75 10.68 -20.66
N GLU A 318 3.87 11.29 -21.06
CA GLU A 318 4.96 11.67 -20.15
C GLU A 318 4.77 13.11 -19.66
N TYR A 319 5.15 13.32 -18.39
CA TYR A 319 5.11 14.59 -17.69
C TYR A 319 6.47 14.83 -17.04
N GLY A 320 7.13 15.89 -17.53
CA GLY A 320 8.45 16.30 -17.11
C GLY A 320 8.72 17.72 -17.58
N ASN A 321 9.49 18.49 -16.82
CA ASN A 321 9.82 19.87 -17.21
C ASN A 321 11.25 20.31 -16.87
N ASN A 322 12.04 19.44 -16.21
CA ASN A 322 13.44 19.66 -15.84
C ASN A 322 13.65 20.99 -15.06
N LEU A 323 12.62 21.44 -14.33
CA LEU A 323 12.62 22.71 -13.60
C LEU A 323 12.05 22.57 -12.19
N ASP A 324 10.87 21.99 -12.04
CA ASP A 324 10.13 21.97 -10.77
C ASP A 324 10.34 20.65 -10.01
N ASN A 325 10.39 20.72 -8.68
CA ASN A 325 10.38 19.55 -7.78
C ASN A 325 8.97 19.15 -7.31
N LEU A 326 7.97 19.68 -8.01
CA LEU A 326 6.55 19.39 -7.86
C LEU A 326 5.95 19.49 -9.27
N ILE A 327 5.66 18.34 -9.84
CA ILE A 327 5.07 18.22 -11.19
C ILE A 327 3.75 17.47 -11.11
N GLY A 328 2.89 17.70 -12.08
CA GLY A 328 1.62 17.01 -12.12
C GLY A 328 0.75 17.39 -13.29
N THR A 329 -0.40 16.74 -13.37
CA THR A 329 -1.34 16.88 -14.48
C THR A 329 -2.77 16.76 -14.00
N LYS A 330 -3.69 17.37 -14.76
CA LYS A 330 -5.13 17.20 -14.59
C LYS A 330 -5.65 16.28 -15.70
N ILE A 331 -6.25 15.16 -15.32
CA ILE A 331 -6.92 14.25 -16.23
C ILE A 331 -8.42 14.58 -16.22
N SER A 332 -8.88 15.26 -17.26
CA SER A 332 -10.30 15.62 -17.39
C SER A 332 -11.12 14.47 -17.94
N SER A 333 -12.24 14.16 -17.27
CA SER A 333 -13.17 13.07 -17.64
C SER A 333 -12.44 11.74 -17.91
N PRO A 334 -11.73 11.17 -16.93
CA PRO A 334 -10.89 9.99 -17.14
C PRO A 334 -11.71 8.79 -17.62
N MET A 335 -11.12 8.02 -18.54
CA MET A 335 -11.71 6.77 -19.04
C MET A 335 -11.85 5.75 -17.91
N ALA A 336 -12.95 5.00 -17.92
CA ALA A 336 -13.15 3.90 -17.01
C ALA A 336 -12.22 2.73 -17.38
N GLY A 337 -11.54 2.14 -16.40
CA GLY A 337 -10.61 1.04 -16.64
C GLY A 337 -9.34 1.15 -15.80
N LEU A 338 -8.37 0.30 -16.14
CA LEU A 338 -7.08 0.24 -15.47
C LEU A 338 -6.14 1.31 -16.03
N TRP A 339 -5.58 2.12 -15.14
CA TRP A 339 -4.57 3.13 -15.42
C TRP A 339 -3.25 2.73 -14.76
N GLU A 340 -2.13 3.09 -15.37
CA GLU A 340 -0.80 2.91 -14.79
C GLU A 340 -0.08 4.27 -14.64
N ILE A 341 0.71 4.45 -13.59
CA ILE A 341 1.62 5.59 -13.40
C ILE A 341 3.02 5.06 -13.15
N HIS A 342 3.99 5.58 -13.88
CA HIS A 342 5.41 5.21 -13.78
C HIS A 342 6.22 6.44 -13.43
N VAL A 343 6.93 6.43 -12.30
CA VAL A 343 7.81 7.51 -11.85
C VAL A 343 9.25 7.14 -12.18
N ASN A 344 9.94 8.03 -12.90
CA ASN A 344 11.24 7.81 -13.52
C ASN A 344 12.29 8.74 -12.91
N GLY A 345 13.41 8.19 -12.47
CA GLY A 345 14.58 8.97 -12.07
C GLY A 345 15.40 9.38 -13.29
N THR A 346 15.01 10.45 -13.98
CA THR A 346 15.64 10.90 -15.24
C THR A 346 17.11 11.29 -15.05
N ASN A 347 17.41 12.08 -14.02
CA ASN A 347 18.78 12.46 -13.67
C ASN A 347 18.89 12.75 -12.16
N ILE A 348 19.45 11.81 -11.41
CA ILE A 348 19.55 11.88 -9.94
C ILE A 348 21.04 11.91 -9.53
N PRO A 349 21.74 13.05 -9.69
CA PRO A 349 23.15 13.17 -9.31
C PRO A 349 23.39 13.03 -7.80
N THR A 350 22.38 13.34 -6.97
CA THR A 350 22.44 13.16 -5.50
C THR A 350 21.35 12.18 -5.06
N GLY A 351 21.57 10.89 -5.32
CA GLY A 351 20.58 9.83 -5.13
C GLY A 351 20.85 8.86 -3.97
N PRO A 352 19.91 7.92 -3.74
CA PRO A 352 18.59 7.85 -4.39
C PRO A 352 17.67 8.99 -3.92
N GLN A 353 16.80 9.49 -4.79
CA GLN A 353 15.85 10.54 -4.46
C GLN A 353 14.52 9.93 -4.01
N LYS A 354 14.07 10.35 -2.82
CA LYS A 354 12.76 9.98 -2.29
C LYS A 354 11.67 10.90 -2.84
N PHE A 355 10.49 10.37 -3.14
CA PHE A 355 9.36 11.12 -3.66
C PHE A 355 8.04 10.68 -3.04
N ALA A 356 7.02 11.50 -3.23
CA ALA A 356 5.63 11.17 -2.98
C ALA A 356 4.84 11.29 -4.29
N MET A 357 3.90 10.37 -4.51
CA MET A 357 2.95 10.40 -5.62
C MET A 357 1.55 10.51 -5.04
N VAL A 358 0.71 11.38 -5.60
CA VAL A 358 -0.64 11.65 -5.08
C VAL A 358 -1.67 11.66 -6.21
N ILE A 359 -2.81 11.03 -5.96
CA ILE A 359 -4.03 11.14 -6.75
C ILE A 359 -5.10 11.77 -5.86
N ASP A 360 -5.77 12.82 -6.31
CA ASP A 360 -6.82 13.53 -5.55
C ASP A 360 -8.18 12.78 -5.50
N ALA A 361 -8.14 11.45 -5.56
CA ALA A 361 -9.28 10.54 -5.51
C ALA A 361 -8.93 9.29 -4.68
N PRO A 362 -9.93 8.62 -4.04
CA PRO A 362 -9.70 7.48 -3.16
C PRO A 362 -9.64 6.14 -3.93
N TYR A 363 -8.63 5.97 -4.79
CA TYR A 363 -8.38 4.75 -5.54
C TYR A 363 -7.32 3.87 -4.90
N SER A 364 -7.54 2.56 -4.92
CA SER A 364 -6.52 1.59 -4.49
C SER A 364 -5.38 1.57 -5.50
N MET A 365 -4.15 1.76 -5.02
CA MET A 365 -2.93 1.71 -5.85
C MET A 365 -2.16 0.44 -5.53
N ILE A 366 -1.77 -0.28 -6.58
CA ILE A 366 -1.03 -1.55 -6.49
C ILE A 366 0.37 -1.31 -7.08
N ASN A 367 1.42 -1.69 -6.34
CA ASN A 367 2.81 -1.49 -6.74
C ASN A 367 3.26 -2.62 -7.69
N ILE A 368 3.19 -2.36 -9.00
CA ILE A 368 3.55 -3.34 -10.03
C ILE A 368 5.06 -3.51 -10.21
N SER A 369 5.88 -2.67 -9.56
CA SER A 369 7.32 -2.88 -9.51
C SER A 369 7.77 -3.83 -8.39
N ALA A 370 6.85 -4.21 -7.50
CA ALA A 370 7.12 -5.12 -6.39
C ALA A 370 6.25 -6.38 -6.40
N ASP A 371 5.10 -6.32 -7.07
CA ASP A 371 4.08 -7.37 -7.17
C ASP A 371 3.45 -7.24 -8.58
N ALA A 372 4.05 -7.92 -9.55
CA ALA A 372 3.81 -7.71 -10.97
C ALA A 372 2.38 -8.08 -11.38
N ASP A 373 1.83 -9.16 -10.84
CA ASP A 373 0.47 -9.60 -11.12
C ASP A 373 -0.58 -9.00 -10.17
N GLY A 374 -0.19 -8.54 -8.98
CA GLY A 374 -1.00 -7.78 -8.04
C GLY A 374 -1.85 -8.65 -7.11
N ASP A 375 -1.43 -9.87 -6.82
CA ASP A 375 -2.16 -10.83 -5.98
C ASP A 375 -1.88 -10.66 -4.46
N GLY A 376 -0.88 -9.84 -4.11
CA GLY A 376 -0.45 -9.56 -2.73
C GLY A 376 0.79 -10.32 -2.27
N PHE A 377 1.37 -11.17 -3.11
CA PHE A 377 2.71 -11.73 -2.93
C PHE A 377 3.72 -10.89 -3.71
N ILE A 378 4.76 -10.41 -3.02
CA ILE A 378 5.82 -9.66 -3.72
C ILE A 378 6.63 -10.61 -4.60
N ASP A 379 7.09 -10.17 -5.78
CA ASP A 379 7.79 -11.01 -6.78
C ASP A 379 8.95 -11.83 -6.19
N THR A 380 9.63 -11.30 -5.18
CA THR A 380 10.75 -11.99 -4.50
C THR A 380 10.33 -13.16 -3.60
N LEU A 381 9.04 -13.26 -3.28
CA LEU A 381 8.39 -14.28 -2.44
C LEU A 381 7.27 -15.01 -3.19
N ASP A 382 7.08 -14.70 -4.46
CA ASP A 382 6.04 -15.26 -5.34
C ASP A 382 6.69 -16.23 -6.33
N ASP A 383 6.27 -17.49 -6.27
CA ASP A 383 6.71 -18.56 -7.17
C ASP A 383 6.03 -18.49 -8.56
N CYS A 384 4.97 -17.69 -8.69
CA CYS A 384 4.14 -17.48 -9.87
C CYS A 384 4.02 -16.02 -10.33
N VAL A 385 5.03 -15.18 -10.09
CA VAL A 385 5.22 -13.73 -10.42
C VAL A 385 4.29 -13.03 -11.45
N ASN A 386 3.83 -13.70 -12.51
CA ASN A 386 2.98 -13.12 -13.55
C ASN A 386 1.55 -13.72 -13.61
N THR A 387 1.17 -14.57 -12.66
CA THR A 387 -0.09 -15.31 -12.64
C THR A 387 -0.69 -15.28 -11.24
N PRO A 388 -1.74 -14.46 -11.00
CA PRO A 388 -2.26 -14.22 -9.67
C PRO A 388 -2.68 -15.50 -8.95
N GLY A 389 -2.32 -15.63 -7.68
CA GLY A 389 -2.61 -16.79 -6.88
C GLY A 389 -2.83 -16.52 -5.39
N THR A 390 -3.15 -17.60 -4.67
CA THR A 390 -3.41 -17.54 -3.22
C THR A 390 -2.77 -18.68 -2.43
N SER A 391 -2.05 -19.59 -3.09
CA SER A 391 -1.38 -20.71 -2.42
C SER A 391 -0.34 -20.22 -1.41
N THR A 392 -0.18 -20.99 -0.32
CA THR A 392 0.72 -20.68 0.79
C THR A 392 1.57 -21.86 1.28
N GLN A 393 1.26 -23.08 0.87
CA GLN A 393 1.82 -24.30 1.49
C GLN A 393 2.98 -24.90 0.70
N ASP A 394 2.96 -24.81 -0.63
CA ASP A 394 4.00 -25.31 -1.51
C ASP A 394 4.61 -24.20 -2.37
N LYS A 395 3.86 -23.64 -3.32
CA LYS A 395 4.27 -22.58 -4.23
C LYS A 395 3.50 -21.30 -3.91
N SER A 396 4.15 -20.41 -3.16
CA SER A 396 3.50 -19.19 -2.68
C SER A 396 3.15 -18.27 -3.84
N GLY A 397 1.95 -17.67 -3.84
CA GLY A 397 1.49 -16.79 -4.92
C GLY A 397 1.02 -17.52 -6.20
N CYS A 398 0.97 -18.85 -6.20
CA CYS A 398 0.40 -19.60 -7.32
C CYS A 398 -1.13 -19.83 -7.17
N PRO A 399 -1.86 -20.04 -8.29
CA PRO A 399 -3.29 -20.35 -8.27
C PRO A 399 -3.63 -21.55 -7.36
N ASP A 400 -4.64 -21.37 -6.53
CA ASP A 400 -5.20 -22.34 -5.59
C ASP A 400 -6.72 -22.36 -5.84
N GLY A 401 -7.19 -23.41 -6.51
CA GLY A 401 -8.52 -23.52 -7.10
C GLY A 401 -9.63 -23.73 -6.07
N ASP A 402 -9.33 -24.39 -4.96
CA ASP A 402 -10.30 -24.75 -3.93
C ASP A 402 -10.07 -24.06 -2.56
N GLY A 403 -8.94 -23.37 -2.40
CA GLY A 403 -8.63 -22.52 -1.27
C GLY A 403 -8.09 -23.25 -0.05
N ASP A 404 -7.52 -24.44 -0.22
CA ASP A 404 -6.95 -25.24 0.86
C ASP A 404 -5.51 -24.83 1.25
N GLY A 405 -4.88 -23.99 0.41
CA GLY A 405 -3.55 -23.44 0.56
C GLY A 405 -2.46 -24.11 -0.26
N TRP A 406 -2.72 -25.18 -1.00
CA TRP A 406 -1.80 -25.80 -1.96
C TRP A 406 -2.04 -25.24 -3.37
N SER A 407 -0.98 -25.19 -4.17
CA SER A 407 -1.08 -24.72 -5.54
C SER A 407 -1.70 -25.80 -6.43
N ASN A 408 -2.47 -25.43 -7.45
CA ASN A 408 -3.06 -26.37 -8.41
C ASN A 408 -2.04 -27.32 -9.08
N VAL A 409 -0.75 -26.96 -9.06
CA VAL A 409 0.34 -27.74 -9.67
C VAL A 409 0.97 -28.70 -8.66
N GLY A 410 0.87 -28.43 -7.36
CA GLY A 410 1.37 -29.28 -6.28
C GLY A 410 0.27 -30.02 -5.51
N ASP A 411 -0.97 -29.88 -5.97
CA ASP A 411 -2.17 -30.49 -5.40
C ASP A 411 -2.68 -31.60 -6.35
N ASP A 412 -2.78 -32.82 -5.84
CA ASP A 412 -3.31 -33.97 -6.59
C ASP A 412 -4.85 -33.91 -6.73
N PHE A 413 -5.52 -33.07 -5.95
CA PHE A 413 -6.96 -32.81 -5.97
C PHE A 413 -7.34 -31.31 -5.99
N PRO A 414 -6.99 -30.53 -7.05
CA PRO A 414 -7.12 -29.06 -7.11
C PRO A 414 -8.53 -28.44 -6.99
N ASN A 415 -9.55 -29.27 -6.78
CA ASN A 415 -10.96 -28.87 -6.68
C ASN A 415 -11.65 -29.44 -5.43
N GLU A 416 -10.94 -30.15 -4.54
CA GLU A 416 -11.47 -30.76 -3.33
C GLU A 416 -10.64 -30.30 -2.11
N PRO A 417 -11.08 -29.25 -1.38
CA PRO A 417 -10.25 -28.53 -0.40
C PRO A 417 -9.95 -29.33 0.89
N THR A 418 -10.34 -30.60 0.91
CA THR A 418 -10.06 -31.52 2.00
C THR A 418 -9.03 -32.59 1.64
N GLN A 419 -8.59 -32.65 0.38
CA GLN A 419 -7.59 -33.58 -0.15
C GLN A 419 -6.54 -32.81 -0.97
N TRP A 420 -5.26 -33.18 -0.84
CA TRP A 420 -4.17 -32.48 -1.56
C TRP A 420 -2.93 -33.36 -1.83
N SER A 421 -3.05 -34.68 -1.62
CA SER A 421 -1.96 -35.64 -1.73
C SER A 421 -2.53 -37.01 -2.08
N ASP A 422 -1.96 -37.65 -3.10
CA ASP A 422 -2.25 -39.00 -3.55
C ASP A 422 -0.94 -39.80 -3.71
N SER A 423 -0.48 -40.43 -2.62
CA SER A 423 0.83 -41.08 -2.55
C SER A 423 0.99 -42.29 -3.47
N ASP A 424 -0.10 -42.96 -3.84
CA ASP A 424 -0.07 -44.12 -4.73
C ASP A 424 -0.79 -43.91 -6.08
N SER A 425 -1.41 -42.74 -6.26
CA SER A 425 -2.02 -42.26 -7.50
C SER A 425 -3.24 -43.08 -7.93
N ASP A 426 -4.06 -43.49 -6.97
CA ASP A 426 -5.26 -44.29 -7.18
C ASP A 426 -6.57 -43.49 -7.23
N GLY A 427 -6.50 -42.18 -6.98
CA GLY A 427 -7.62 -41.25 -7.00
C GLY A 427 -8.34 -41.08 -5.67
N PHE A 428 -7.84 -41.68 -4.58
CA PHE A 428 -8.28 -41.41 -3.22
C PHE A 428 -7.22 -40.62 -2.45
N GLY A 429 -7.65 -39.55 -1.75
CA GLY A 429 -6.69 -38.65 -1.12
C GLY A 429 -6.21 -39.14 0.25
N ASP A 430 -4.92 -38.98 0.53
CA ASP A 430 -4.23 -39.46 1.73
C ASP A 430 -4.73 -38.82 3.04
N ASN A 431 -5.44 -37.69 2.98
CA ASN A 431 -5.74 -36.88 4.17
C ASN A 431 -6.88 -37.52 4.98
N PRO A 432 -6.65 -38.04 6.21
CA PRO A 432 -7.63 -38.88 6.93
C PRO A 432 -8.93 -38.19 7.37
N GLY A 433 -8.99 -36.87 7.25
CA GLY A 433 -10.16 -36.06 7.59
C GLY A 433 -10.89 -35.51 6.36
N GLY A 434 -10.41 -35.80 5.15
CA GLY A 434 -11.01 -35.35 3.92
C GLY A 434 -12.18 -36.21 3.46
N ILE A 435 -12.80 -35.80 2.37
CA ILE A 435 -13.84 -36.58 1.70
C ILE A 435 -13.18 -37.80 1.07
N ASN A 436 -13.78 -38.98 1.29
CA ASN A 436 -13.30 -40.28 0.81
C ASN A 436 -11.79 -40.52 1.01
N PRO A 437 -11.29 -40.45 2.27
CA PRO A 437 -9.86 -40.52 2.51
C PRO A 437 -9.34 -41.93 2.31
N ASP A 438 -8.20 -42.03 1.64
CA ASP A 438 -7.55 -43.29 1.33
C ASP A 438 -7.13 -44.00 2.64
N SER A 439 -7.63 -45.21 2.77
CA SER A 439 -7.37 -46.11 3.89
C SER A 439 -6.11 -46.95 3.67
N CYS A 440 -5.55 -46.95 2.47
CA CYS A 440 -4.42 -47.74 2.02
C CYS A 440 -3.18 -46.97 1.49
N THR A 441 -3.21 -45.65 1.27
CA THR A 441 -2.14 -44.58 1.12
C THR A 441 -0.79 -44.90 0.46
N SER A 442 -0.56 -46.12 0.00
CA SER A 442 0.74 -46.63 -0.46
C SER A 442 0.60 -47.88 -1.33
N VAL A 443 -0.65 -48.31 -1.56
CA VAL A 443 -1.04 -49.49 -2.31
C VAL A 443 -2.30 -49.14 -3.07
N VAL A 444 -2.13 -48.83 -4.36
CA VAL A 444 -3.22 -48.54 -5.31
C VAL A 444 -4.41 -49.48 -5.13
N GLY A 445 -5.59 -48.91 -4.93
CA GLY A 445 -6.84 -49.61 -4.79
C GLY A 445 -8.00 -48.94 -5.53
N THR A 446 -9.15 -49.61 -5.50
CA THR A 446 -10.37 -49.14 -6.17
C THR A 446 -11.62 -49.29 -5.31
N SER A 447 -11.46 -49.78 -4.07
CA SER A 447 -12.59 -49.93 -3.14
C SER A 447 -13.23 -48.56 -2.84
N SER A 448 -14.56 -48.54 -2.81
CA SER A 448 -15.35 -47.33 -2.58
C SER A 448 -16.56 -47.51 -1.67
N SER A 449 -16.77 -48.71 -1.11
CA SER A 449 -17.88 -49.00 -0.18
C SER A 449 -17.43 -49.13 1.28
N ASP A 450 -16.19 -49.55 1.52
CA ASP A 450 -15.60 -49.60 2.86
C ASP A 450 -14.29 -48.80 2.95
N ARG A 451 -13.14 -49.46 2.88
CA ARG A 451 -11.84 -48.80 3.00
C ARG A 451 -11.49 -48.21 1.65
N TYR A 452 -11.92 -46.97 1.42
CA TYR A 452 -11.61 -46.17 0.23
C TYR A 452 -10.12 -46.26 -0.13
N GLY A 453 -9.79 -46.48 -1.41
CA GLY A 453 -8.41 -46.61 -1.91
C GLY A 453 -7.69 -47.93 -1.56
N CYS A 454 -8.38 -48.89 -0.95
CA CYS A 454 -7.80 -50.22 -0.75
C CYS A 454 -8.03 -51.15 -1.96
N PRO A 455 -7.14 -52.16 -2.16
CA PRO A 455 -7.30 -53.15 -3.23
C PRO A 455 -8.66 -53.83 -3.21
N ASP A 456 -9.27 -53.93 -4.38
CA ASP A 456 -10.53 -54.62 -4.65
C ASP A 456 -10.31 -55.49 -5.89
N SER A 457 -10.16 -56.80 -5.67
CA SER A 457 -9.72 -57.74 -6.70
C SER A 457 -10.81 -58.11 -7.72
N ASP A 458 -12.09 -57.95 -7.38
CA ASP A 458 -13.22 -58.33 -8.24
C ASP A 458 -14.13 -57.17 -8.65
N SER A 459 -13.77 -55.95 -8.24
CA SER A 459 -14.36 -54.68 -8.64
C SER A 459 -15.81 -54.52 -8.20
N ASP A 460 -16.14 -55.02 -7.01
CA ASP A 460 -17.46 -54.93 -6.41
C ASP A 460 -17.61 -53.81 -5.37
N SER A 461 -16.57 -52.98 -5.25
CA SER A 461 -16.43 -51.81 -4.39
C SER A 461 -16.04 -52.11 -2.94
N TRP A 462 -15.98 -53.38 -2.51
CA TRP A 462 -15.52 -53.76 -1.16
C TRP A 462 -14.03 -54.13 -1.17
N SER A 463 -13.31 -53.75 -0.11
CA SER A 463 -11.87 -53.98 -0.02
C SER A 463 -11.52 -55.43 0.31
N ASP A 464 -10.49 -55.96 -0.33
CA ASP A 464 -9.95 -57.30 -0.07
C ASP A 464 -9.56 -57.44 1.42
N PRO A 465 -9.79 -58.60 2.04
CA PRO A 465 -9.39 -58.84 3.42
C PRO A 465 -7.87 -58.94 3.57
N ASP A 466 -7.31 -58.31 4.60
CA ASP A 466 -5.88 -58.32 4.89
C ASP A 466 -5.55 -58.73 6.34
N GLY A 467 -4.29 -58.53 6.76
CA GLY A 467 -3.80 -58.93 8.08
C GLY A 467 -4.46 -58.23 9.28
N GLY A 468 -5.28 -57.19 9.06
CA GLY A 468 -5.96 -56.40 10.09
C GLY A 468 -7.43 -56.04 9.81
N TRP A 469 -7.90 -56.26 8.58
CA TRP A 469 -9.28 -56.04 8.15
C TRP A 469 -9.82 -57.33 7.54
N ASP A 470 -10.62 -58.10 8.29
CA ASP A 470 -11.24 -59.34 7.81
C ASP A 470 -12.74 -59.19 7.55
N ALA A 471 -13.37 -60.21 6.98
CA ALA A 471 -14.80 -60.20 6.65
C ALA A 471 -15.73 -60.00 7.86
N MET A 472 -15.28 -60.24 9.11
CA MET A 472 -16.09 -59.90 10.29
C MET A 472 -15.95 -58.43 10.71
N GLN A 473 -14.92 -57.75 10.21
CA GLN A 473 -14.65 -56.33 10.45
C GLN A 473 -15.23 -55.44 9.35
N GLY A 474 -15.63 -56.02 8.21
CA GLY A 474 -16.30 -55.33 7.11
C GLY A 474 -15.63 -55.48 5.75
N ALA A 475 -14.52 -56.22 5.65
CA ALA A 475 -13.86 -56.54 4.38
C ALA A 475 -14.74 -57.42 3.50
N ASP A 476 -14.42 -57.48 2.21
CA ASP A 476 -15.09 -58.36 1.27
C ASP A 476 -15.01 -59.84 1.74
N ALA A 477 -16.18 -60.43 1.93
CA ALA A 477 -16.39 -61.80 2.37
C ALA A 477 -16.27 -62.81 1.21
N CYS A 478 -16.07 -62.34 -0.02
CA CYS A 478 -16.03 -63.10 -1.27
C CYS A 478 -14.84 -62.83 -2.23
N GLU A 479 -13.92 -61.88 -2.00
CA GLU A 479 -12.58 -61.53 -2.57
C GLU A 479 -12.33 -61.67 -4.10
N SER A 480 -13.05 -62.52 -4.79
CA SER A 480 -12.77 -62.94 -6.17
C SER A 480 -14.05 -63.20 -6.97
N VAL A 481 -15.18 -62.88 -6.37
CA VAL A 481 -16.52 -63.10 -6.89
C VAL A 481 -17.34 -61.87 -6.57
N TRP A 482 -17.44 -61.00 -7.57
CA TRP A 482 -18.24 -59.79 -7.51
C TRP A 482 -19.60 -60.01 -6.84
N GLY A 483 -19.91 -59.20 -5.83
CA GLY A 483 -21.14 -59.28 -5.07
C GLY A 483 -21.68 -57.93 -4.60
N ASN A 484 -22.95 -57.93 -4.22
CA ASN A 484 -23.74 -56.73 -3.89
C ASN A 484 -24.41 -56.83 -2.51
N SER A 485 -24.14 -57.89 -1.74
CA SER A 485 -24.64 -58.05 -0.38
C SER A 485 -24.06 -56.98 0.56
N THR A 486 -24.89 -56.46 1.48
CA THR A 486 -24.52 -55.36 2.40
C THR A 486 -24.95 -55.57 3.86
N LEU A 487 -25.81 -56.55 4.15
CA LEU A 487 -26.36 -56.82 5.49
C LEU A 487 -25.64 -57.95 6.23
N ASP A 488 -25.04 -58.90 5.51
CA ASP A 488 -24.23 -59.95 6.12
C ASP A 488 -22.84 -60.10 5.49
N ARG A 489 -22.63 -61.00 4.55
CA ARG A 489 -21.32 -61.27 3.96
C ARG A 489 -21.08 -60.24 2.87
N ASN A 490 -20.68 -59.04 3.27
CA ASN A 490 -20.41 -57.90 2.37
C ASN A 490 -19.52 -58.32 1.19
N GLY A 491 -19.85 -57.88 -0.03
CA GLY A 491 -19.14 -58.25 -1.27
C GLY A 491 -19.46 -59.66 -1.80
N CYS A 492 -20.41 -60.37 -1.20
CA CYS A 492 -20.92 -61.63 -1.76
C CYS A 492 -22.15 -61.44 -2.64
N LEU A 493 -22.34 -62.39 -3.56
CA LEU A 493 -23.51 -62.42 -4.44
C LEU A 493 -24.81 -62.46 -3.62
N ASP A 494 -25.65 -61.47 -3.88
CA ASP A 494 -27.03 -61.34 -3.43
C ASP A 494 -27.91 -61.30 -4.69
N GLY A 495 -28.47 -62.46 -5.00
CA GLY A 495 -29.16 -62.72 -6.25
C GLY A 495 -30.53 -62.07 -6.37
N ASP A 496 -31.13 -61.64 -5.25
CA ASP A 496 -32.44 -61.00 -5.23
C ASP A 496 -32.42 -59.54 -4.76
N GLY A 497 -31.35 -59.10 -4.10
CA GLY A 497 -31.06 -57.71 -3.80
C GLY A 497 -31.61 -57.24 -2.44
N ASP A 498 -31.84 -58.13 -1.48
CA ASP A 498 -32.32 -57.77 -0.14
C ASP A 498 -31.23 -57.36 0.85
N GLY A 499 -29.98 -57.47 0.41
CA GLY A 499 -28.77 -57.17 1.18
C GLY A 499 -28.19 -58.39 1.90
N GLN A 500 -28.89 -59.52 2.02
CA GLN A 500 -28.36 -60.78 2.54
C GLN A 500 -27.71 -61.61 1.43
N SER A 501 -26.63 -62.30 1.75
CA SER A 501 -25.98 -63.19 0.80
C SER A 501 -26.80 -64.46 0.58
N ASP A 502 -26.88 -64.95 -0.67
CA ASP A 502 -27.62 -66.15 -1.10
C ASP A 502 -27.37 -67.39 -0.21
N LEU A 503 -26.21 -67.44 0.45
CA LEU A 503 -25.78 -68.58 1.25
C LEU A 503 -26.41 -68.62 2.65
N ASN A 504 -26.84 -67.46 3.17
CA ASN A 504 -27.48 -67.30 4.47
C ASN A 504 -28.95 -66.93 4.38
N ASP A 505 -29.45 -66.72 3.17
CA ASP A 505 -30.85 -66.51 2.91
C ASP A 505 -31.63 -67.83 2.78
N ILE A 506 -32.73 -67.93 3.51
CA ILE A 506 -33.65 -69.08 3.48
C ILE A 506 -34.55 -69.08 2.23
N LEU A 507 -34.71 -67.92 1.58
CA LEU A 507 -35.44 -67.73 0.33
C LEU A 507 -34.65 -66.84 -0.64
N ALA A 508 -33.44 -67.30 -1.04
CA ALA A 508 -32.47 -66.67 -1.97
C ALA A 508 -32.96 -66.31 -3.40
N SER A 509 -34.18 -65.82 -3.52
CA SER A 509 -34.90 -65.38 -4.72
C SER A 509 -36.09 -64.48 -4.38
N ASP A 510 -36.36 -64.25 -3.10
CA ASP A 510 -37.43 -63.42 -2.56
C ASP A 510 -36.80 -62.33 -1.68
N PRO A 511 -36.61 -61.12 -2.23
CA PRO A 511 -35.79 -60.09 -1.61
C PRO A 511 -36.44 -59.36 -0.43
N THR A 512 -37.41 -60.01 0.20
CA THR A 512 -38.14 -59.47 1.32
C THR A 512 -38.10 -60.39 2.55
N GLN A 513 -37.70 -61.66 2.39
CA GLN A 513 -37.83 -62.68 3.42
C GLN A 513 -36.59 -63.57 3.55
N TRP A 514 -36.00 -63.62 4.75
CA TRP A 514 -34.78 -64.42 4.99
C TRP A 514 -34.82 -65.29 6.26
N LEU A 515 -35.96 -65.39 6.99
CA LEU A 515 -36.09 -66.13 8.27
C LEU A 515 -37.52 -66.63 8.60
N ASP A 516 -37.71 -67.85 9.14
CA ASP A 516 -39.00 -68.39 9.69
C ASP A 516 -38.74 -69.21 10.97
N THR A 517 -39.19 -68.69 12.12
CA THR A 517 -38.84 -69.22 13.46
C THR A 517 -39.76 -70.36 13.92
N ASP A 518 -41.04 -70.37 13.55
CA ASP A 518 -42.05 -71.28 14.11
C ASP A 518 -42.55 -72.37 13.15
N GLY A 519 -42.25 -72.22 11.86
CA GLY A 519 -42.42 -73.22 10.81
C GLY A 519 -43.86 -73.43 10.37
N ASP A 520 -44.75 -72.46 10.63
CA ASP A 520 -46.14 -72.50 10.16
C ASP A 520 -46.31 -72.14 8.69
N GLY A 521 -45.25 -71.58 8.10
CA GLY A 521 -45.16 -71.20 6.69
C GLY A 521 -45.32 -69.71 6.45
N TYR A 522 -45.52 -68.89 7.49
CA TYR A 522 -45.36 -67.43 7.49
C TYR A 522 -43.97 -67.07 8.07
N TYR A 523 -43.29 -66.08 7.48
CA TYR A 523 -41.88 -65.77 7.74
C TYR A 523 -41.73 -64.57 8.68
N ASP A 524 -40.66 -64.52 9.47
CA ASP A 524 -40.54 -63.64 10.65
C ASP A 524 -40.40 -62.15 10.31
N ASN A 525 -39.98 -61.82 9.09
CA ASN A 525 -39.81 -60.42 8.72
C ASN A 525 -41.19 -59.79 8.56
N PRO A 526 -41.48 -58.68 9.24
CA PRO A 526 -42.79 -58.07 9.26
C PRO A 526 -43.16 -57.41 7.91
N ASN A 527 -44.46 -57.18 7.70
CA ASN A 527 -45.02 -56.44 6.56
C ASN A 527 -44.15 -55.26 6.12
N PRO A 528 -43.80 -55.13 4.81
CA PRO A 528 -44.42 -55.77 3.64
C PRO A 528 -43.76 -57.03 3.10
N ALA A 529 -42.93 -57.69 3.91
CA ALA A 529 -42.23 -58.89 3.46
C ALA A 529 -43.17 -60.03 3.08
N THR A 530 -43.01 -60.68 1.92
CA THR A 530 -43.98 -61.67 1.39
C THR A 530 -44.34 -62.75 2.43
N ASN A 531 -45.63 -62.88 2.74
CA ASN A 531 -46.12 -63.92 3.66
C ASN A 531 -45.54 -63.80 5.10
N TRP A 532 -45.49 -62.58 5.66
CA TRP A 532 -45.01 -62.27 7.01
C TRP A 532 -45.90 -62.81 8.14
N ASP A 533 -45.32 -63.09 9.31
CA ASP A 533 -46.04 -63.55 10.50
C ASP A 533 -46.17 -62.42 11.55
N ASP A 534 -47.40 -62.01 11.87
CA ASP A 534 -47.71 -61.07 12.96
C ASP A 534 -47.67 -61.76 14.34
N CYS A 535 -47.57 -63.10 14.36
CA CYS A 535 -47.45 -63.95 15.54
C CYS A 535 -46.25 -64.94 15.46
N PRO A 536 -44.97 -64.48 15.33
CA PRO A 536 -43.77 -65.26 14.91
C PRO A 536 -43.34 -66.49 15.74
N THR A 537 -44.10 -66.85 16.77
CA THR A 537 -43.84 -68.00 17.64
C THR A 537 -45.11 -68.82 17.94
N VAL A 538 -46.24 -68.45 17.32
CA VAL A 538 -47.58 -68.95 17.62
C VAL A 538 -48.35 -69.27 16.32
N TRP A 539 -48.14 -70.48 15.81
CA TRP A 539 -48.92 -71.12 14.74
C TRP A 539 -50.40 -70.69 14.61
N GLY A 540 -50.74 -70.07 13.48
CA GLY A 540 -52.10 -69.62 13.18
C GLY A 540 -52.43 -69.56 11.68
N THR A 541 -53.65 -69.10 11.35
CA THR A 541 -54.18 -69.11 9.98
C THR A 541 -55.04 -67.90 9.60
N SER A 542 -55.11 -66.88 10.46
CA SER A 542 -55.76 -65.59 10.17
C SER A 542 -54.98 -64.86 9.07
N THR A 543 -55.69 -64.07 8.26
CA THR A 543 -55.14 -63.49 7.03
C THR A 543 -55.58 -62.05 6.75
N ILE A 544 -56.47 -61.46 7.55
CA ILE A 544 -57.04 -60.13 7.28
C ILE A 544 -56.53 -59.02 8.20
N ASP A 545 -56.31 -59.29 9.48
CA ASP A 545 -55.81 -58.29 10.43
C ASP A 545 -54.44 -58.67 11.00
N LEU A 546 -54.36 -59.77 11.75
CA LEU A 546 -53.12 -60.27 12.33
C LEU A 546 -52.78 -61.60 11.64
N GLN A 547 -51.98 -61.50 10.58
CA GLN A 547 -51.60 -62.62 9.72
C GLN A 547 -50.75 -63.64 10.49
N GLY A 548 -51.03 -64.93 10.32
CA GLY A 548 -50.36 -65.99 11.09
C GLY A 548 -50.94 -66.19 12.51
N CYS A 549 -52.01 -65.48 12.88
CA CYS A 549 -52.68 -65.62 14.19
C CYS A 549 -54.00 -66.45 14.11
N LEU A 550 -54.77 -66.62 15.19
CA LEU A 550 -55.91 -67.57 15.26
C LEU A 550 -57.29 -66.97 14.81
N ASP A 551 -58.04 -67.67 13.93
CA ASP A 551 -59.38 -67.29 13.40
C ASP A 551 -60.37 -68.49 13.45
N SER A 552 -61.55 -68.31 14.08
CA SER A 552 -62.51 -69.38 14.37
C SER A 552 -63.68 -69.54 13.40
N ASP A 553 -64.20 -68.49 12.79
CA ASP A 553 -65.31 -68.60 11.82
C ASP A 553 -64.85 -68.58 10.36
N GLY A 554 -63.55 -68.35 10.16
CA GLY A 554 -62.82 -68.60 8.93
C GLY A 554 -63.06 -67.52 7.89
N ASP A 555 -63.44 -66.32 8.32
CA ASP A 555 -63.64 -65.17 7.46
C ASP A 555 -62.35 -64.37 7.22
N GLY A 556 -61.30 -64.68 7.98
CA GLY A 556 -59.95 -64.16 7.84
C GLY A 556 -59.56 -63.13 8.89
N VAL A 557 -60.51 -62.48 9.59
CA VAL A 557 -60.22 -61.56 10.70
C VAL A 557 -60.00 -62.36 11.97
N SER A 558 -58.96 -62.04 12.72
CA SER A 558 -58.67 -62.70 13.99
C SER A 558 -59.85 -62.51 14.95
N ASP A 559 -60.16 -63.56 15.71
CA ASP A 559 -61.30 -63.56 16.65
C ASP A 559 -61.30 -62.37 17.62
N SER A 560 -60.13 -61.77 17.86
CA SER A 560 -59.95 -60.61 18.72
C SER A 560 -60.52 -59.30 18.17
N SER A 561 -60.73 -59.18 16.86
CA SER A 561 -60.93 -57.88 16.18
C SER A 561 -62.25 -57.72 15.43
N ASP A 562 -63.10 -58.75 15.36
CA ASP A 562 -64.35 -58.70 14.59
C ASP A 562 -65.60 -58.29 15.44
N LEU A 563 -66.43 -57.32 14.99
CA LEU A 563 -67.70 -56.94 15.64
C LEU A 563 -68.87 -57.88 15.32
N TRP A 564 -68.73 -58.77 14.33
CA TRP A 564 -69.67 -59.85 14.02
C TRP A 564 -68.99 -61.24 13.80
N PRO A 565 -68.30 -61.79 14.83
CA PRO A 565 -67.39 -62.98 14.82
C PRO A 565 -68.07 -64.35 14.72
N SER A 566 -69.17 -64.41 13.98
CA SER A 566 -69.86 -65.64 13.61
C SER A 566 -70.69 -65.48 12.33
N ASP A 567 -70.68 -64.28 11.75
CA ASP A 567 -71.25 -63.96 10.45
C ASP A 567 -70.10 -63.58 9.52
N PRO A 568 -69.60 -64.54 8.72
CA PRO A 568 -68.34 -64.40 7.98
C PRO A 568 -68.43 -63.47 6.76
N THR A 569 -69.32 -62.46 6.79
CA THR A 569 -69.58 -61.53 5.67
C THR A 569 -69.67 -60.06 6.05
N LYS A 570 -69.56 -59.70 7.34
CA LYS A 570 -69.60 -58.30 7.85
C LYS A 570 -68.83 -58.21 9.15
N SER A 571 -68.08 -57.13 9.37
CA SER A 571 -67.21 -57.06 10.56
C SER A 571 -67.11 -55.70 11.30
N ILE A 572 -67.16 -54.50 10.69
CA ILE A 572 -67.23 -53.16 11.41
C ILE A 572 -68.14 -52.09 10.67
N ASP A 573 -68.64 -50.99 11.30
CA ASP A 573 -69.35 -49.78 10.72
C ASP A 573 -69.17 -48.51 11.62
N THR A 574 -68.38 -47.51 11.20
CA THR A 574 -67.78 -46.55 12.14
C THR A 574 -68.36 -45.09 12.15
N ASP A 575 -69.00 -44.53 11.10
CA ASP A 575 -69.39 -43.09 11.06
C ASP A 575 -70.85 -42.75 10.75
N GLY A 576 -71.62 -43.72 10.27
CA GLY A 576 -73.04 -43.58 10.01
C GLY A 576 -73.37 -42.77 8.75
N ASP A 577 -72.55 -42.84 7.71
CA ASP A 577 -72.87 -42.32 6.39
C ASP A 577 -73.83 -43.23 5.59
N GLY A 578 -73.88 -44.52 5.91
CA GLY A 578 -74.81 -45.50 5.35
C GLY A 578 -74.21 -46.79 4.81
N PHE A 579 -72.89 -46.98 4.83
CA PHE A 579 -72.20 -48.22 4.47
C PHE A 579 -71.59 -48.89 5.73
N ALA A 580 -71.47 -50.23 5.76
CA ALA A 580 -70.69 -50.90 6.82
C ALA A 580 -69.20 -50.79 6.47
N ASP A 581 -68.23 -50.70 7.37
CA ASP A 581 -66.78 -50.58 7.05
C ASP A 581 -66.31 -51.60 6.00
N SER A 582 -66.92 -52.79 5.96
CA SER A 582 -66.64 -53.79 4.92
C SER A 582 -67.09 -53.39 3.50
N GLU A 583 -67.79 -52.27 3.35
CA GLU A 583 -68.40 -51.71 2.15
C GLU A 583 -68.36 -50.15 2.16
N ASP A 584 -67.69 -49.55 3.16
CA ASP A 584 -67.51 -48.13 3.43
C ASP A 584 -66.03 -47.86 3.63
N ASP A 585 -65.51 -47.02 2.76
CA ASP A 585 -64.10 -46.78 2.67
C ASP A 585 -63.71 -45.45 3.35
N CYS A 586 -64.68 -44.60 3.74
CA CYS A 586 -64.47 -43.55 4.74
C CYS A 586 -65.39 -43.73 5.93
N PRO A 587 -65.24 -44.84 6.65
CA PRO A 587 -66.13 -45.21 7.72
C PRO A 587 -66.03 -44.29 8.94
N ASN A 588 -65.29 -43.17 8.90
CA ASN A 588 -65.17 -42.18 9.98
C ASN A 588 -65.66 -40.77 9.56
N PHE A 589 -65.92 -40.54 8.26
CA PHE A 589 -66.20 -39.23 7.65
C PHE A 589 -67.19 -39.30 6.46
N HIS A 590 -68.35 -38.61 6.58
CA HIS A 590 -69.39 -38.54 5.54
C HIS A 590 -68.90 -38.17 4.14
N GLY A 591 -69.13 -39.05 3.15
CA GLY A 591 -68.79 -38.83 1.74
C GLY A 591 -69.74 -39.49 0.72
N ASN A 592 -69.38 -39.41 -0.56
CA ASN A 592 -70.22 -39.83 -1.70
C ASN A 592 -69.46 -40.31 -2.96
N SER A 593 -68.14 -40.48 -2.90
CA SER A 593 -67.35 -41.16 -3.92
C SER A 593 -67.85 -42.60 -4.13
N THR A 594 -67.60 -43.14 -5.31
CA THR A 594 -68.12 -44.46 -5.72
C THR A 594 -67.05 -45.41 -6.24
N TRP A 595 -65.79 -44.98 -6.18
CA TRP A 595 -64.68 -45.68 -6.80
C TRP A 595 -63.42 -45.53 -5.93
N VAL A 596 -62.82 -46.67 -5.63
CA VAL A 596 -61.61 -46.91 -4.82
C VAL A 596 -61.64 -46.49 -3.36
N LEU A 597 -62.49 -45.55 -2.98
CA LEU A 597 -63.02 -45.50 -1.63
C LEU A 597 -64.50 -45.04 -1.67
N GLN A 598 -65.45 -45.96 -1.62
CA GLN A 598 -66.90 -45.73 -1.57
C GLN A 598 -67.33 -45.14 -0.21
N GLY A 599 -68.01 -44.00 -0.19
CA GLY A 599 -68.43 -43.33 1.06
C GLY A 599 -67.55 -42.15 1.51
N CYS A 600 -66.57 -41.76 0.70
CA CYS A 600 -65.58 -40.71 0.98
C CYS A 600 -65.76 -39.41 0.16
N LEU A 601 -64.96 -38.36 0.43
CA LEU A 601 -65.05 -37.07 -0.26
C LEU A 601 -64.40 -37.11 -1.66
N ASP A 602 -65.17 -36.78 -2.70
CA ASP A 602 -64.73 -36.58 -4.10
C ASP A 602 -64.82 -35.09 -4.47
N ALA A 603 -63.69 -34.47 -4.86
CA ALA A 603 -63.55 -33.02 -4.97
C ALA A 603 -63.97 -32.44 -6.32
N ASP A 604 -63.74 -33.14 -7.43
CA ASP A 604 -63.98 -32.63 -8.79
C ASP A 604 -64.99 -33.46 -9.60
N GLY A 605 -65.45 -34.59 -9.05
CA GLY A 605 -66.62 -35.34 -9.47
C GLY A 605 -66.35 -36.39 -10.54
N ASP A 606 -65.13 -36.89 -10.63
CA ASP A 606 -64.74 -37.97 -11.54
C ASP A 606 -65.05 -39.38 -10.97
N GLY A 607 -65.42 -39.46 -9.69
CA GLY A 607 -65.82 -40.65 -8.96
C GLY A 607 -64.80 -41.14 -7.93
N ARG A 608 -63.60 -40.57 -7.90
CA ARG A 608 -62.47 -40.91 -7.03
C ARG A 608 -62.36 -39.94 -5.85
N THR A 609 -61.69 -40.36 -4.79
CA THR A 609 -61.54 -39.51 -3.60
C THR A 609 -60.32 -38.64 -3.70
N VAL A 610 -60.32 -37.51 -3.00
CA VAL A 610 -59.19 -36.55 -2.97
C VAL A 610 -57.85 -37.17 -2.56
N GLU A 611 -57.86 -38.32 -1.88
CA GLU A 611 -56.67 -39.03 -1.40
C GLU A 611 -56.19 -40.11 -2.38
N TYR A 612 -57.05 -40.55 -3.32
CA TYR A 612 -56.78 -41.57 -4.35
C TYR A 612 -56.92 -41.01 -5.77
N ASP A 613 -56.84 -39.70 -5.84
CA ASP A 613 -56.76 -38.92 -7.04
C ASP A 613 -55.51 -38.06 -6.88
N VAL A 614 -54.44 -38.46 -7.57
CA VAL A 614 -53.17 -37.72 -7.58
C VAL A 614 -53.37 -36.33 -8.22
N PHE A 615 -54.42 -36.15 -9.02
CA PHE A 615 -54.80 -34.91 -9.67
C PHE A 615 -56.22 -34.44 -9.29
N PRO A 616 -56.49 -34.12 -8.01
CA PRO A 616 -57.85 -33.90 -7.46
C PRO A 616 -58.57 -32.61 -7.92
N SER A 617 -58.09 -32.00 -9.00
CA SER A 617 -58.70 -30.86 -9.69
C SER A 617 -58.80 -31.02 -11.21
N ASP A 618 -58.25 -32.10 -11.79
CA ASP A 618 -58.39 -32.45 -13.20
C ASP A 618 -59.00 -33.85 -13.37
N LYS A 619 -60.33 -33.89 -13.42
CA LYS A 619 -61.20 -35.04 -13.74
C LYS A 619 -60.81 -35.95 -14.93
N THR A 620 -59.76 -35.63 -15.69
CA THR A 620 -59.27 -36.43 -16.82
C THR A 620 -58.01 -37.23 -16.50
N GLN A 621 -57.35 -36.96 -15.37
CA GLN A 621 -56.18 -37.66 -14.85
C GLN A 621 -56.43 -38.03 -13.39
N TRP A 622 -55.87 -39.14 -12.93
CA TRP A 622 -56.16 -39.63 -11.57
C TRP A 622 -55.12 -40.59 -10.98
N ASN A 623 -54.09 -40.95 -11.74
CA ASN A 623 -53.02 -41.84 -11.32
C ASN A 623 -51.71 -41.33 -11.91
N ASP A 624 -50.64 -41.52 -11.16
CA ASP A 624 -49.26 -41.16 -11.46
C ASP A 624 -48.44 -42.29 -10.84
N THR A 625 -48.14 -43.31 -11.65
CA THR A 625 -47.70 -44.62 -11.13
C THR A 625 -46.25 -44.60 -10.65
N ASP A 626 -45.43 -43.71 -11.19
CA ASP A 626 -44.05 -43.55 -10.79
C ASP A 626 -43.79 -42.29 -9.97
N GLY A 627 -44.74 -41.34 -9.93
CA GLY A 627 -44.76 -40.23 -9.00
C GLY A 627 -44.03 -38.98 -9.48
N ASP A 628 -43.82 -38.85 -10.79
CA ASP A 628 -43.12 -37.71 -11.41
C ASP A 628 -44.01 -36.49 -11.68
N GLY A 629 -45.31 -36.60 -11.42
CA GLY A 629 -46.28 -35.54 -11.57
C GLY A 629 -46.98 -35.50 -12.92
N PHE A 630 -46.77 -36.47 -13.81
CA PHE A 630 -47.56 -36.68 -15.03
C PHE A 630 -48.61 -37.78 -14.85
N GLY A 631 -49.71 -37.70 -15.61
CA GLY A 631 -50.88 -38.56 -15.38
C GLY A 631 -50.92 -39.78 -16.29
N ASP A 632 -50.99 -40.99 -15.74
CA ASP A 632 -50.89 -42.25 -16.49
C ASP A 632 -51.95 -42.46 -17.59
N GLU A 633 -53.07 -41.74 -17.55
CA GLU A 633 -54.18 -42.00 -18.46
C GLU A 633 -53.88 -41.43 -19.86
N PRO A 634 -53.70 -42.28 -20.90
CA PRO A 634 -53.13 -41.86 -22.19
C PRO A 634 -54.02 -40.91 -23.01
N THR A 635 -55.22 -40.60 -22.52
CA THR A 635 -56.18 -39.70 -23.17
C THR A 635 -56.55 -38.49 -22.33
N GLY A 636 -55.98 -38.37 -21.12
CA GLY A 636 -56.12 -37.19 -20.27
C GLY A 636 -55.20 -36.05 -20.69
N ASN A 637 -55.27 -34.92 -20.00
CA ASN A 637 -54.34 -33.81 -20.25
C ASN A 637 -52.99 -34.14 -19.61
N LEU A 638 -51.87 -33.74 -20.24
CA LEU A 638 -50.50 -34.01 -19.74
C LEU A 638 -50.29 -35.48 -19.38
N ALA A 639 -50.72 -36.38 -20.28
CA ALA A 639 -50.62 -37.81 -20.06
C ALA A 639 -49.16 -38.27 -20.14
N ASP A 640 -48.78 -39.14 -19.23
CA ASP A 640 -47.47 -39.74 -19.13
C ASP A 640 -47.23 -40.74 -20.28
N ASP A 641 -46.07 -40.66 -20.91
CA ASP A 641 -45.58 -41.50 -21.99
C ASP A 641 -44.64 -42.62 -21.52
N CYS A 642 -44.15 -42.57 -20.27
CA CYS A 642 -43.54 -43.68 -19.54
C CYS A 642 -44.18 -43.91 -18.16
N PRO A 643 -45.48 -44.29 -18.08
CA PRO A 643 -46.31 -44.35 -16.86
C PRO A 643 -45.92 -45.33 -15.75
N THR A 644 -44.67 -45.74 -15.67
CA THR A 644 -44.16 -46.75 -14.72
C THR A 644 -42.68 -46.50 -14.42
N THR A 645 -42.10 -45.43 -14.92
CA THR A 645 -40.69 -45.12 -14.82
C THR A 645 -40.53 -43.63 -14.60
N TYR A 646 -40.29 -43.25 -13.34
CA TYR A 646 -40.22 -41.86 -12.88
C TYR A 646 -39.37 -41.04 -13.82
N GLY A 647 -39.94 -39.94 -14.29
CA GLY A 647 -39.36 -39.14 -15.33
C GLY A 647 -39.76 -37.69 -15.33
N ASP A 648 -38.80 -36.79 -15.24
CA ASP A 648 -39.11 -35.37 -15.27
C ASP A 648 -39.18 -34.80 -16.71
N SER A 649 -39.13 -35.64 -17.75
CA SER A 649 -39.17 -35.19 -19.15
C SER A 649 -40.51 -34.55 -19.51
N TRP A 650 -40.46 -33.46 -20.28
CA TRP A 650 -41.66 -32.70 -20.66
C TRP A 650 -41.63 -32.13 -22.09
N GLN A 651 -40.53 -32.32 -22.82
CA GLN A 651 -40.34 -31.86 -24.19
C GLN A 651 -40.87 -32.88 -25.22
N ASN A 652 -41.05 -32.44 -26.47
CA ASN A 652 -41.48 -33.24 -27.63
C ASN A 652 -42.83 -34.01 -27.52
N ASN A 653 -43.61 -33.79 -26.46
CA ASN A 653 -44.76 -34.63 -26.07
C ASN A 653 -44.34 -36.07 -25.72
N THR A 654 -43.19 -36.20 -25.07
CA THR A 654 -42.74 -37.40 -24.37
C THR A 654 -42.64 -37.02 -22.90
N LEU A 655 -43.79 -37.03 -22.23
CA LEU A 655 -43.95 -36.57 -20.85
C LEU A 655 -43.71 -37.74 -19.88
N GLY A 656 -43.15 -37.50 -18.69
CA GLY A 656 -43.08 -38.50 -17.63
C GLY A 656 -42.07 -39.64 -17.85
N CYS A 657 -40.97 -39.39 -18.59
CA CYS A 657 -39.93 -40.39 -18.84
C CYS A 657 -38.58 -39.97 -18.24
N PRO A 658 -37.70 -40.92 -17.87
CA PRO A 658 -36.40 -40.61 -17.28
C PRO A 658 -35.63 -39.61 -18.12
N ASP A 659 -35.14 -38.57 -17.46
CA ASP A 659 -34.32 -37.49 -17.98
C ASP A 659 -33.16 -37.34 -16.99
N ASN A 660 -32.01 -37.90 -17.35
CA ASN A 660 -30.89 -38.08 -16.43
C ASN A 660 -30.16 -36.78 -16.11
N ASP A 661 -30.21 -35.80 -17.00
CA ASP A 661 -29.52 -34.52 -16.87
C ASP A 661 -30.46 -33.34 -16.62
N ASN A 662 -31.78 -33.55 -16.74
CA ASN A 662 -32.88 -32.63 -16.44
C ASN A 662 -33.07 -31.49 -17.46
N ASP A 663 -32.83 -31.72 -18.74
CA ASP A 663 -33.05 -30.73 -19.81
C ASP A 663 -34.47 -30.68 -20.39
N GLY A 664 -35.28 -31.66 -20.01
CA GLY A 664 -36.66 -31.86 -20.40
C GLY A 664 -36.88 -32.91 -21.48
N TRP A 665 -35.85 -33.51 -22.07
CA TRP A 665 -35.96 -34.61 -23.05
C TRP A 665 -35.81 -35.97 -22.36
N ALA A 666 -36.60 -36.95 -22.82
CA ALA A 666 -36.53 -38.29 -22.25
C ALA A 666 -35.28 -39.01 -22.75
N ASN A 667 -34.52 -39.71 -21.90
CA ASN A 667 -33.31 -40.48 -22.23
C ASN A 667 -33.47 -41.35 -23.49
N LYS A 668 -34.66 -41.90 -23.75
CA LYS A 668 -34.92 -42.76 -24.93
C LYS A 668 -34.94 -41.99 -26.26
N GLU A 669 -35.12 -40.67 -26.20
CA GLU A 669 -35.18 -39.72 -27.32
C GLU A 669 -34.02 -38.71 -27.27
N ASP A 670 -33.36 -38.64 -26.12
CA ASP A 670 -32.14 -37.93 -25.87
C ASP A 670 -30.94 -38.74 -26.36
N ARG A 671 -30.09 -38.13 -27.18
CA ARG A 671 -28.89 -38.79 -27.67
C ARG A 671 -27.65 -38.51 -26.81
N PHE A 672 -27.77 -37.57 -25.88
CA PHE A 672 -26.76 -37.13 -24.91
C PHE A 672 -27.36 -37.17 -23.50
N GLU A 673 -27.77 -38.36 -23.08
CA GLU A 673 -28.48 -38.66 -21.82
C GLU A 673 -27.80 -38.17 -20.51
N ASN A 674 -26.67 -37.45 -20.54
CA ASN A 674 -26.03 -36.88 -19.35
C ASN A 674 -25.56 -35.43 -19.54
N ASP A 675 -25.93 -34.77 -20.64
CA ASP A 675 -25.59 -33.38 -20.95
C ASP A 675 -26.87 -32.56 -21.08
N SER A 676 -27.23 -31.84 -20.00
CA SER A 676 -28.50 -31.12 -19.86
C SER A 676 -28.73 -29.94 -20.79
N THR A 677 -27.89 -29.85 -21.81
CA THR A 677 -27.89 -28.79 -22.79
C THR A 677 -27.89 -29.34 -24.21
N GLN A 678 -27.79 -30.66 -24.41
CA GLN A 678 -27.80 -31.33 -25.70
C GLN A 678 -28.74 -32.53 -25.66
N TRP A 679 -29.57 -32.71 -26.69
CA TRP A 679 -30.59 -33.78 -26.69
C TRP A 679 -30.83 -34.45 -28.04
N HIS A 680 -30.19 -33.96 -29.10
CA HIS A 680 -30.35 -34.45 -30.47
C HIS A 680 -28.99 -34.42 -31.15
N ASP A 681 -28.72 -35.42 -32.00
CA ASP A 681 -27.68 -35.31 -33.02
C ASP A 681 -28.18 -36.08 -34.24
N VAL A 682 -28.50 -35.30 -35.27
CA VAL A 682 -29.23 -35.75 -36.45
C VAL A 682 -28.35 -36.56 -37.40
N ASP A 683 -27.04 -36.38 -37.38
CA ASP A 683 -26.15 -36.95 -38.38
C ASP A 683 -25.25 -38.09 -37.89
N GLY A 684 -25.13 -38.29 -36.58
CA GLY A 684 -24.49 -39.48 -36.02
C GLY A 684 -23.07 -39.30 -35.52
N ASP A 685 -22.56 -38.08 -35.34
CA ASP A 685 -21.14 -37.88 -35.07
C ASP A 685 -20.73 -37.78 -33.61
N GLY A 686 -21.67 -37.52 -32.71
CA GLY A 686 -21.43 -37.45 -31.27
C GLY A 686 -21.35 -36.03 -30.74
N TYR A 687 -21.80 -35.01 -31.49
CA TYR A 687 -21.97 -33.64 -31.02
C TYR A 687 -23.44 -33.22 -31.09
N GLY A 688 -23.93 -32.46 -30.11
CA GLY A 688 -25.36 -32.19 -30.00
C GLY A 688 -25.85 -31.01 -30.86
N ASP A 689 -26.95 -31.17 -31.58
CA ASP A 689 -27.54 -30.18 -32.50
C ASP A 689 -27.95 -28.85 -31.84
N ASN A 690 -28.03 -28.78 -30.50
CA ASN A 690 -28.49 -27.59 -29.81
C ASN A 690 -27.34 -26.57 -29.63
N ILE A 691 -27.33 -25.56 -30.50
CA ILE A 691 -26.27 -24.52 -30.59
C ILE A 691 -25.94 -23.76 -29.29
N GLY A 692 -26.82 -23.82 -28.28
CA GLY A 692 -26.65 -23.17 -26.99
C GLY A 692 -26.12 -24.08 -25.87
N GLY A 693 -25.88 -25.36 -26.15
CA GLY A 693 -25.41 -26.32 -25.16
C GLY A 693 -23.91 -26.54 -25.14
N THR A 694 -23.47 -27.44 -24.26
CA THR A 694 -22.12 -27.94 -24.11
C THR A 694 -21.77 -28.72 -25.38
N ASN A 695 -20.59 -28.48 -25.92
CA ASN A 695 -20.09 -29.09 -27.14
C ASN A 695 -21.12 -29.18 -28.30
N PRO A 696 -21.71 -28.06 -28.73
CA PRO A 696 -22.76 -28.07 -29.74
C PRO A 696 -22.20 -28.37 -31.12
N ASP A 697 -22.89 -29.25 -31.85
CA ASP A 697 -22.66 -29.52 -33.25
C ASP A 697 -22.92 -28.26 -34.08
N SER A 698 -21.87 -27.83 -34.76
CA SER A 698 -21.86 -26.69 -35.64
C SER A 698 -22.27 -27.03 -37.08
N CYS A 699 -22.35 -28.33 -37.41
CA CYS A 699 -22.92 -28.87 -38.63
C CYS A 699 -24.03 -29.91 -38.36
N PRO A 700 -25.17 -29.55 -37.70
CA PRO A 700 -26.24 -30.47 -37.23
C PRO A 700 -26.92 -31.43 -38.22
N THR A 701 -26.47 -31.53 -39.47
CA THR A 701 -27.05 -32.40 -40.50
C THR A 701 -25.98 -33.06 -41.37
N VAL A 702 -24.71 -32.84 -41.08
CA VAL A 702 -23.55 -33.26 -41.86
C VAL A 702 -22.51 -33.84 -40.93
N TRP A 703 -22.54 -35.18 -40.81
CA TRP A 703 -21.63 -35.96 -39.99
C TRP A 703 -20.19 -35.45 -40.07
N GLY A 704 -19.65 -35.09 -38.91
CA GLY A 704 -18.31 -34.59 -38.74
C GLY A 704 -17.44 -35.42 -37.81
N ASN A 705 -16.20 -34.97 -37.64
CA ASN A 705 -15.25 -35.54 -36.69
C ASN A 705 -14.36 -34.47 -36.06
N SER A 706 -14.65 -33.19 -36.30
CA SER A 706 -13.95 -32.08 -35.64
C SER A 706 -14.26 -32.06 -34.14
N THR A 707 -13.20 -31.89 -33.35
CA THR A 707 -13.21 -31.93 -31.89
C THR A 707 -12.77 -30.62 -31.23
N GLU A 708 -12.33 -29.63 -32.00
CA GLU A 708 -11.70 -28.39 -31.54
C GLU A 708 -12.29 -27.13 -32.21
N GLY A 709 -11.83 -25.94 -31.80
CA GLY A 709 -12.15 -24.67 -32.48
C GLY A 709 -13.58 -24.15 -32.32
N GLY A 710 -14.37 -24.76 -31.43
CA GLY A 710 -15.77 -24.40 -31.20
C GLY A 710 -16.69 -24.70 -32.38
N THR A 711 -16.19 -25.33 -33.44
CA THR A 711 -16.97 -25.84 -34.59
C THR A 711 -16.93 -27.35 -34.57
N LEU A 712 -17.54 -27.91 -33.53
CA LEU A 712 -17.56 -29.34 -33.26
C LEU A 712 -18.60 -30.03 -34.17
N GLY A 713 -18.40 -31.32 -34.47
CA GLY A 713 -19.38 -32.08 -35.27
C GLY A 713 -19.42 -31.75 -36.76
N CYS A 714 -18.33 -31.22 -37.31
CA CYS A 714 -18.23 -30.91 -38.73
C CYS A 714 -17.16 -31.76 -39.42
N PRO A 715 -17.24 -31.97 -40.76
CA PRO A 715 -16.23 -32.71 -41.49
C PRO A 715 -14.84 -32.12 -41.26
N ASP A 716 -13.92 -32.97 -40.83
CA ASP A 716 -12.49 -32.69 -40.65
C ASP A 716 -11.73 -33.71 -41.50
N THR A 717 -11.20 -33.23 -42.63
CA THR A 717 -10.65 -34.07 -43.70
C THR A 717 -9.29 -34.65 -43.37
N ASP A 718 -8.45 -33.98 -42.59
CA ASP A 718 -7.10 -34.41 -42.25
C ASP A 718 -6.99 -35.01 -40.83
N GLY A 719 -7.95 -34.72 -39.94
CA GLY A 719 -8.15 -35.36 -38.66
C GLY A 719 -7.41 -34.70 -37.51
N ASP A 720 -7.08 -33.42 -37.61
CA ASP A 720 -6.39 -32.66 -36.55
C ASP A 720 -7.31 -32.12 -35.45
N GLY A 721 -8.62 -32.28 -35.63
CA GLY A 721 -9.65 -31.84 -34.71
C GLY A 721 -10.37 -30.56 -35.14
N TRP A 722 -9.91 -29.82 -36.14
CA TRP A 722 -10.57 -28.61 -36.62
C TRP A 722 -11.44 -28.89 -37.84
N ALA A 723 -12.61 -28.26 -37.92
CA ALA A 723 -13.52 -28.52 -39.03
C ALA A 723 -13.06 -27.85 -40.32
N ASP A 724 -13.18 -28.52 -41.47
CA ASP A 724 -12.81 -28.03 -42.82
C ASP A 724 -13.26 -26.59 -43.15
N GLN A 725 -14.33 -26.13 -42.51
CA GLN A 725 -14.95 -24.83 -42.75
C GLN A 725 -14.39 -23.68 -41.89
N ILE A 726 -13.73 -23.99 -40.79
CA ILE A 726 -13.01 -23.03 -39.93
C ILE A 726 -11.51 -23.31 -39.88
N ASP A 727 -11.09 -24.47 -40.36
CA ASP A 727 -9.72 -24.82 -40.61
C ASP A 727 -9.24 -24.09 -41.87
N ALA A 728 -8.18 -23.31 -41.71
CA ALA A 728 -7.60 -22.56 -42.80
C ALA A 728 -6.73 -23.42 -43.73
N LEU A 729 -6.26 -24.57 -43.25
CA LEU A 729 -5.46 -25.56 -43.97
C LEU A 729 -6.04 -27.00 -43.88
N PRO A 730 -7.27 -27.27 -44.41
CA PRO A 730 -8.04 -28.52 -44.22
C PRO A 730 -7.49 -29.84 -44.80
N LEU A 731 -6.22 -29.87 -45.19
CA LEU A 731 -5.54 -31.04 -45.72
C LEU A 731 -4.20 -31.31 -45.01
N ASP A 732 -3.90 -30.56 -43.97
CA ASP A 732 -2.67 -30.59 -43.21
C ASP A 732 -2.99 -30.86 -41.72
N ASP A 733 -2.84 -32.12 -41.31
CA ASP A 733 -3.20 -32.61 -39.98
C ASP A 733 -2.34 -32.04 -38.83
N THR A 734 -1.51 -31.04 -39.13
CA THR A 734 -0.62 -30.39 -38.19
C THR A 734 -0.85 -28.87 -38.12
N GLN A 735 -1.74 -28.30 -38.94
CA GLN A 735 -2.00 -26.87 -39.03
C GLN A 735 -3.48 -26.59 -39.25
N TYR A 736 -4.11 -25.84 -38.35
CA TYR A 736 -5.56 -25.55 -38.43
C TYR A 736 -5.93 -24.06 -38.55
N SER A 737 -4.99 -23.15 -38.28
CA SER A 737 -5.22 -21.70 -38.23
C SER A 737 -4.24 -21.00 -39.16
N ASP A 738 -4.72 -19.99 -39.87
CA ASP A 738 -3.93 -19.07 -40.70
C ASP A 738 -4.68 -17.73 -40.62
N VAL A 739 -4.36 -16.96 -39.57
CA VAL A 739 -5.13 -15.77 -39.19
C VAL A 739 -5.01 -14.65 -40.22
N ASP A 740 -3.92 -14.59 -40.98
CA ASP A 740 -3.69 -13.56 -41.98
C ASP A 740 -3.95 -14.00 -43.43
N GLY A 741 -4.10 -15.30 -43.67
CA GLY A 741 -4.60 -15.93 -44.89
C GLY A 741 -3.54 -16.11 -45.97
N ASP A 742 -2.27 -16.27 -45.60
CA ASP A 742 -1.14 -16.35 -46.52
C ASP A 742 -0.77 -17.78 -46.98
N GLY A 743 -1.36 -18.78 -46.33
CA GLY A 743 -1.19 -20.19 -46.62
C GLY A 743 -0.11 -20.89 -45.79
N TYR A 744 0.46 -20.25 -44.77
CA TYR A 744 1.22 -20.87 -43.69
C TYR A 744 0.36 -20.98 -42.43
N GLY A 745 0.61 -22.02 -41.61
CA GLY A 745 -0.26 -22.31 -40.47
C GLY A 745 0.30 -21.80 -39.14
N ASP A 746 -0.50 -21.12 -38.34
CA ASP A 746 -0.11 -20.47 -37.08
C ASP A 746 0.37 -21.44 -35.98
N SER A 747 0.17 -22.75 -36.13
CA SER A 747 0.53 -23.72 -35.10
C SER A 747 2.02 -24.02 -35.16
N GLN A 748 2.78 -23.48 -34.19
CA GLN A 748 4.25 -23.57 -34.16
C GLN A 748 4.81 -25.00 -34.16
N ASP A 749 4.04 -25.97 -33.63
CA ASP A 749 4.40 -27.39 -33.60
C ASP A 749 4.01 -28.14 -34.89
N GLY A 750 3.34 -27.44 -35.81
CA GLY A 750 2.88 -27.98 -37.07
C GLY A 750 3.94 -28.00 -38.14
N ASN A 751 3.62 -28.59 -39.29
CA ASN A 751 4.50 -28.57 -40.43
C ASN A 751 4.40 -27.21 -41.13
N SER A 752 5.55 -26.62 -41.49
CA SER A 752 5.63 -25.27 -42.10
C SER A 752 4.87 -24.18 -41.31
N PRO A 753 5.17 -24.00 -40.01
CA PRO A 753 4.46 -23.03 -39.17
C PRO A 753 4.73 -21.60 -39.62
N ASP A 754 3.71 -20.77 -39.56
CA ASP A 754 3.80 -19.34 -39.78
C ASP A 754 4.53 -18.69 -38.60
N ASP A 755 5.69 -18.13 -38.89
CA ASP A 755 6.54 -17.40 -37.95
C ASP A 755 6.10 -15.92 -37.81
N CYS A 756 5.09 -15.48 -38.57
CA CYS A 756 4.38 -14.19 -38.47
C CYS A 756 2.83 -14.31 -38.50
N PRO A 757 2.20 -15.02 -37.55
CA PRO A 757 0.77 -15.41 -37.57
C PRO A 757 -0.30 -14.30 -37.75
N LEU A 758 0.06 -13.03 -37.73
CA LEU A 758 -0.87 -11.89 -37.83
C LEU A 758 -0.61 -11.01 -39.05
N THR A 759 0.39 -11.33 -39.86
CA THR A 759 0.91 -10.49 -40.93
C THR A 759 1.16 -11.26 -42.22
N PHE A 760 0.19 -11.20 -43.13
CA PHE A 760 0.24 -11.91 -44.42
C PHE A 760 1.60 -11.79 -45.08
N GLY A 761 2.22 -12.94 -45.33
CA GLY A 761 3.55 -13.04 -45.87
C GLY A 761 3.70 -13.98 -47.05
N ASN A 762 4.93 -14.12 -47.49
CA ASN A 762 5.30 -14.96 -48.62
C ASN A 762 6.75 -15.43 -48.53
N SER A 763 7.42 -15.23 -47.39
CA SER A 763 8.74 -15.79 -47.13
C SER A 763 8.67 -17.32 -47.15
N THR A 764 9.70 -17.93 -47.74
CA THR A 764 9.73 -19.39 -48.02
C THR A 764 11.01 -20.08 -47.53
N ILE A 765 12.00 -19.34 -47.04
CA ILE A 765 13.33 -19.86 -46.70
C ILE A 765 13.57 -19.85 -45.20
N ASP A 766 13.28 -18.72 -44.56
CA ASP A 766 13.48 -18.51 -43.13
C ASP A 766 12.12 -18.43 -42.42
N ARG A 767 11.77 -17.35 -41.72
CA ARG A 767 10.50 -17.18 -41.04
C ARG A 767 9.34 -17.34 -42.03
N LEU A 768 8.80 -18.55 -42.09
CA LEU A 768 7.78 -18.92 -43.07
C LEU A 768 6.52 -18.12 -42.78
N GLY A 769 5.81 -17.65 -43.81
CA GLY A 769 4.59 -16.84 -43.64
C GLY A 769 4.81 -15.38 -43.20
N CYS A 770 6.06 -14.93 -43.12
CA CYS A 770 6.36 -13.51 -42.93
C CYS A 770 6.42 -12.73 -44.25
N LEU A 771 6.15 -11.43 -44.17
CA LEU A 771 6.28 -10.49 -45.29
C LEU A 771 7.68 -10.58 -45.91
N ASP A 772 7.74 -10.81 -47.22
CA ASP A 772 8.96 -10.80 -48.04
C ASP A 772 8.72 -9.81 -49.19
N SER A 773 9.18 -8.58 -49.00
CA SER A 773 8.86 -7.42 -49.81
C SER A 773 9.53 -7.43 -51.19
N ASP A 774 10.64 -8.14 -51.38
CA ASP A 774 11.36 -8.23 -52.65
C ASP A 774 11.28 -9.60 -53.34
N GLY A 775 10.84 -10.63 -52.63
CA GLY A 775 10.52 -11.95 -53.16
C GLY A 775 11.72 -12.87 -53.31
N ASP A 776 12.81 -12.65 -52.58
CA ASP A 776 14.01 -13.50 -52.61
C ASP A 776 13.86 -14.79 -51.78
N GLY A 777 12.84 -14.82 -50.91
CA GLY A 777 12.45 -15.93 -50.07
C GLY A 777 12.81 -15.78 -48.60
N TYR A 778 13.56 -14.76 -48.19
CA TYR A 778 13.77 -14.40 -46.78
C TYR A 778 12.73 -13.38 -46.30
N SER A 779 12.38 -13.42 -45.03
CA SER A 779 11.40 -12.52 -44.43
C SER A 779 12.01 -11.14 -44.17
N ASP A 780 11.25 -10.07 -44.36
CA ASP A 780 11.69 -8.69 -44.11
C ASP A 780 12.29 -8.46 -42.71
N LEU A 781 11.92 -9.30 -41.74
CA LEU A 781 12.37 -9.23 -40.35
C LEU A 781 13.76 -9.86 -40.12
N ASN A 782 14.17 -10.77 -41.00
CA ASN A 782 15.41 -11.53 -40.92
C ASN A 782 16.24 -11.43 -42.22
N ASP A 783 15.77 -10.60 -43.14
CA ASP A 783 16.48 -10.11 -44.29
C ASP A 783 16.99 -8.71 -43.93
N ASP A 784 18.30 -8.57 -43.83
CA ASP A 784 18.95 -7.29 -43.54
C ASP A 784 18.86 -6.30 -44.73
N PHE A 785 18.45 -6.78 -45.91
CA PHE A 785 18.22 -6.02 -47.14
C PHE A 785 16.84 -6.30 -47.76
N PRO A 786 15.73 -6.03 -47.04
CA PRO A 786 14.37 -6.49 -47.35
C PRO A 786 13.70 -5.84 -48.59
N LEU A 787 14.46 -5.13 -49.42
CA LEU A 787 14.02 -4.49 -50.66
C LEU A 787 14.97 -4.76 -51.83
N ASP A 788 15.99 -5.59 -51.64
CA ASP A 788 17.04 -5.94 -52.59
C ASP A 788 17.18 -7.45 -52.76
N GLU A 789 16.49 -7.99 -53.79
CA GLU A 789 16.39 -9.41 -54.15
C GLU A 789 17.72 -10.19 -54.36
N THR A 790 18.87 -9.55 -54.11
CA THR A 790 20.22 -10.08 -54.33
C THR A 790 21.08 -10.17 -53.07
N ARG A 791 20.64 -9.65 -51.93
CA ARG A 791 21.37 -9.58 -50.66
C ARG A 791 20.39 -9.91 -49.54
N TYR A 792 20.80 -10.67 -48.54
CA TYR A 792 19.85 -11.16 -47.52
C TYR A 792 20.44 -11.34 -46.11
N LEU A 793 21.76 -11.24 -45.95
CA LEU A 793 22.40 -11.49 -44.65
C LEU A 793 23.55 -10.52 -44.42
N ASP A 794 23.45 -9.76 -43.34
CA ASP A 794 24.43 -8.82 -42.81
C ASP A 794 24.63 -9.15 -41.32
N SER A 795 25.51 -10.12 -41.07
CA SER A 795 25.67 -10.74 -39.75
C SER A 795 26.14 -9.78 -38.66
N ASP A 796 26.60 -8.58 -39.01
CA ASP A 796 27.02 -7.55 -38.05
C ASP A 796 26.28 -6.20 -38.18
N GLY A 797 25.44 -6.03 -39.20
CA GLY A 797 24.49 -4.94 -39.37
C GLY A 797 25.09 -3.65 -39.91
N ASP A 798 26.15 -3.73 -40.72
CA ASP A 798 26.89 -2.57 -41.22
C ASP A 798 26.48 -2.05 -42.60
N GLY A 799 25.57 -2.75 -43.26
CA GLY A 799 25.01 -2.43 -44.56
C GLY A 799 25.74 -3.09 -45.75
N TYR A 800 26.72 -3.97 -45.50
CA TYR A 800 27.30 -4.87 -46.50
C TYR A 800 26.77 -6.29 -46.32
N ASP A 801 26.47 -6.96 -47.43
CA ASP A 801 26.07 -8.37 -47.38
C ASP A 801 27.30 -9.23 -47.06
N ASP A 802 27.14 -10.27 -46.24
CA ASP A 802 28.19 -11.18 -45.78
C ASP A 802 29.03 -11.76 -46.94
N ALA A 803 28.46 -11.84 -48.15
CA ALA A 803 29.15 -12.34 -49.33
C ALA A 803 30.09 -11.32 -50.00
N GLU A 804 29.93 -10.03 -49.72
CA GLU A 804 30.77 -8.92 -50.22
C GLU A 804 31.62 -8.23 -49.15
N ASP A 805 31.31 -8.43 -47.87
CA ASP A 805 32.07 -7.92 -46.73
C ASP A 805 33.37 -8.72 -46.46
N ASP A 806 34.50 -8.03 -46.27
CA ASP A 806 35.77 -8.63 -45.86
C ASP A 806 35.82 -8.92 -44.33
N CYS A 807 34.90 -8.34 -43.55
CA CYS A 807 34.75 -8.48 -42.10
C CYS A 807 33.31 -8.83 -41.64
N PRO A 808 32.70 -9.92 -42.15
CA PRO A 808 31.26 -10.26 -42.03
C PRO A 808 30.75 -10.62 -40.62
N PHE A 809 31.47 -10.27 -39.57
CA PHE A 809 31.03 -10.45 -38.17
C PHE A 809 31.49 -9.27 -37.29
N VAL A 810 32.03 -8.21 -37.90
CA VAL A 810 32.59 -7.03 -37.25
C VAL A 810 32.19 -5.79 -38.04
N SER A 811 31.08 -5.18 -37.62
CA SER A 811 30.45 -4.09 -38.35
C SER A 811 31.38 -2.94 -38.69
N GLY A 812 31.33 -2.52 -39.95
CA GLY A 812 32.28 -1.64 -40.57
C GLY A 812 31.73 -0.71 -41.64
N THR A 813 32.33 0.48 -41.73
CA THR A 813 31.95 1.46 -42.77
C THR A 813 33.06 1.72 -43.78
N SER A 814 34.20 1.04 -43.63
CA SER A 814 35.35 1.22 -44.49
C SER A 814 35.04 0.90 -45.95
N THR A 815 35.53 1.77 -46.85
CA THR A 815 35.39 1.62 -48.31
C THR A 815 36.73 1.54 -49.04
N ASN A 816 37.83 1.77 -48.32
CA ASN A 816 39.22 1.64 -48.76
C ASN A 816 39.98 0.69 -47.82
N GLY A 817 40.90 -0.11 -48.38
CA GLY A 817 41.57 -1.15 -47.59
C GLY A 817 40.76 -2.44 -47.58
N THR A 818 40.39 -2.94 -46.39
CA THR A 818 39.48 -4.08 -46.20
C THR A 818 38.04 -3.57 -46.11
N LEU A 819 37.17 -3.96 -47.03
CA LEU A 819 35.79 -3.43 -47.18
C LEU A 819 34.87 -3.99 -46.10
N GLY A 820 33.96 -3.17 -45.55
CA GLY A 820 32.98 -3.60 -44.51
C GLY A 820 33.61 -3.92 -43.15
N CYS A 821 34.84 -3.48 -42.92
CA CYS A 821 35.50 -3.62 -41.63
C CYS A 821 35.36 -2.37 -40.77
N PHE A 822 35.35 -2.56 -39.45
CA PHE A 822 35.35 -1.48 -38.46
C PHE A 822 36.32 -0.36 -38.84
N ASP A 823 35.75 0.83 -38.95
CA ASP A 823 36.38 2.10 -39.32
C ASP A 823 35.92 3.07 -38.25
N ALA A 824 36.70 3.15 -37.17
CA ALA A 824 36.25 3.77 -35.93
C ALA A 824 36.09 5.30 -36.07
N ASP A 825 36.78 5.89 -37.04
CA ASP A 825 36.81 7.34 -37.28
C ASP A 825 36.12 7.77 -38.59
N GLN A 826 35.70 6.82 -39.42
CA GLN A 826 34.95 7.03 -40.67
C GLN A 826 35.76 7.79 -41.73
N ASP A 827 37.07 7.61 -41.76
CA ASP A 827 37.97 8.21 -42.76
C ASP A 827 37.94 7.47 -44.11
N THR A 828 37.21 6.36 -44.17
CA THR A 828 37.08 5.37 -45.25
C THR A 828 38.06 4.21 -45.22
N TRP A 829 39.13 4.24 -44.43
CA TRP A 829 40.07 3.14 -44.26
C TRP A 829 39.70 2.30 -43.03
N ALA A 830 39.77 0.98 -43.18
CA ALA A 830 39.59 0.10 -42.04
C ALA A 830 40.73 0.26 -41.03
N ASP A 831 40.42 0.18 -39.73
CA ASP A 831 41.37 0.29 -38.62
C ASP A 831 42.63 -0.58 -38.78
N ASN A 832 42.48 -1.77 -39.36
CA ASN A 832 43.58 -2.71 -39.56
C ASN A 832 44.58 -2.28 -40.64
N SER A 833 44.22 -1.28 -41.43
CA SER A 833 44.94 -0.73 -42.58
C SER A 833 45.20 0.78 -42.40
N ASP A 834 44.75 1.35 -41.28
CA ASP A 834 44.93 2.73 -40.88
C ASP A 834 46.01 2.84 -39.78
N SER A 835 46.95 3.79 -39.92
CA SER A 835 47.97 4.05 -38.90
C SER A 835 47.45 4.88 -37.72
N PHE A 836 46.32 5.56 -37.91
CA PHE A 836 45.57 6.34 -36.94
C PHE A 836 44.07 5.97 -36.97
N PRO A 837 43.68 4.75 -36.56
CA PRO A 837 42.31 4.24 -36.66
C PRO A 837 41.19 5.01 -35.95
N MET A 838 41.52 6.08 -35.23
CA MET A 838 40.59 6.89 -34.43
C MET A 838 40.63 8.36 -34.86
N ASP A 839 41.33 8.67 -35.95
CA ASP A 839 41.54 10.00 -36.48
C ASP A 839 41.13 10.11 -37.96
N TYR A 840 39.91 10.58 -38.18
CA TYR A 840 39.28 10.67 -39.51
C TYR A 840 40.04 11.52 -40.55
N SER A 841 41.10 12.19 -40.14
CA SER A 841 41.86 13.11 -40.97
C SER A 841 43.31 12.69 -41.17
N GLN A 842 43.76 11.59 -40.55
CA GLN A 842 45.09 11.01 -40.67
C GLN A 842 44.99 9.50 -40.90
N TRP A 843 45.73 8.96 -41.87
CA TRP A 843 45.69 7.51 -42.16
C TRP A 843 47.05 6.86 -42.36
N ASN A 844 48.13 7.65 -42.34
CA ASN A 844 49.48 7.19 -42.66
C ASN A 844 50.56 7.90 -41.83
N ASP A 845 51.46 7.11 -41.26
CA ASP A 845 52.62 7.56 -40.47
C ASP A 845 53.91 7.05 -41.15
N THR A 846 54.73 7.96 -41.71
CA THR A 846 55.92 7.57 -42.48
C THR A 846 57.12 7.20 -41.61
N ASP A 847 57.30 7.82 -40.45
CA ASP A 847 58.48 7.63 -39.60
C ASP A 847 58.19 6.97 -38.24
N PHE A 848 56.93 6.59 -38.03
CA PHE A 848 56.41 5.79 -36.93
C PHE A 848 56.49 6.49 -35.58
N ASP A 849 56.37 7.82 -35.57
CA ASP A 849 56.45 8.64 -34.38
C ASP A 849 55.09 8.95 -33.74
N GLY A 850 54.00 8.57 -34.41
CA GLY A 850 52.64 8.76 -33.93
C GLY A 850 52.03 10.09 -34.34
N TYR A 851 52.60 10.80 -35.32
CA TYR A 851 51.97 11.95 -35.98
C TYR A 851 51.68 11.67 -37.45
N GLY A 852 50.52 12.13 -37.91
CA GLY A 852 50.05 11.77 -39.24
C GLY A 852 50.62 12.66 -40.35
N ASP A 853 50.98 12.04 -41.47
CA ASP A 853 51.61 12.71 -42.61
C ASP A 853 50.67 13.68 -43.36
N ASN A 854 49.35 13.55 -43.19
CA ASN A 854 48.40 14.38 -43.90
C ASN A 854 48.46 15.81 -43.34
N SER A 855 49.16 16.69 -44.04
CA SER A 855 49.28 18.11 -43.67
C SER A 855 47.96 18.91 -43.57
N GLN A 856 46.82 18.31 -43.93
CA GLN A 856 45.47 18.88 -43.78
C GLN A 856 44.64 18.17 -42.71
N GLY A 857 45.15 17.11 -42.10
CA GLY A 857 44.54 16.48 -40.94
C GLY A 857 44.83 17.27 -39.66
N ASN A 858 44.13 16.90 -38.59
CA ASN A 858 44.48 17.27 -37.23
C ASN A 858 45.85 16.67 -36.87
N ASN A 859 46.51 17.28 -35.90
CA ASN A 859 47.84 16.90 -35.42
C ASN A 859 48.86 16.49 -36.53
N PRO A 860 48.96 17.26 -37.63
CA PRO A 860 49.79 16.87 -38.74
C PRO A 860 51.25 16.93 -38.32
N ASP A 861 52.01 15.90 -38.68
CA ASP A 861 53.44 15.88 -38.41
C ASP A 861 54.11 17.09 -39.07
N SER A 862 54.72 17.95 -38.25
CA SER A 862 55.47 19.12 -38.68
C SER A 862 56.88 18.75 -39.14
N CYS A 863 57.32 17.54 -38.82
CA CYS A 863 58.57 16.90 -39.18
C CYS A 863 58.40 15.47 -39.79
N PRO A 864 57.61 15.24 -40.89
CA PRO A 864 57.13 13.92 -41.46
C PRO A 864 58.13 12.81 -41.82
N THR A 865 59.41 12.99 -41.52
CA THR A 865 60.50 12.05 -41.86
C THR A 865 61.55 11.97 -40.76
N THR A 866 61.35 12.67 -39.66
CA THR A 866 62.24 12.74 -38.51
C THR A 866 61.45 12.45 -37.25
N TYR A 867 61.50 11.18 -36.83
CA TYR A 867 60.92 10.72 -35.57
C TYR A 867 61.09 11.74 -34.44
N GLY A 868 59.97 12.33 -34.03
CA GLY A 868 59.88 13.28 -32.96
C GLY A 868 58.80 12.90 -31.96
N ASN A 869 58.92 13.43 -30.76
CA ASN A 869 58.03 13.13 -29.63
C ASN A 869 57.38 14.40 -29.06
N SER A 870 57.62 15.57 -29.66
CA SER A 870 56.98 16.81 -29.25
C SER A 870 55.50 16.78 -29.63
N SER A 871 54.66 17.05 -28.64
CA SER A 871 53.20 16.89 -28.72
C SER A 871 52.40 18.16 -28.36
N ALA A 872 53.03 19.29 -28.05
CA ALA A 872 52.35 20.48 -27.55
C ALA A 872 52.34 21.69 -28.50
N ASN A 873 53.47 22.04 -29.11
CA ASN A 873 53.61 23.30 -29.86
C ASN A 873 53.95 23.11 -31.35
N ILE A 874 54.85 22.18 -31.66
CA ILE A 874 55.23 21.77 -33.01
C ILE A 874 55.23 20.25 -32.98
N LEU A 875 54.27 19.62 -33.65
CA LEU A 875 54.00 18.19 -33.50
C LEU A 875 54.94 17.33 -34.34
N GLY A 876 55.42 16.20 -33.80
CA GLY A 876 56.30 15.24 -34.48
C GLY A 876 57.76 15.68 -34.59
N CYS A 877 58.20 16.65 -33.78
CA CYS A 877 59.59 17.12 -33.75
C CYS A 877 60.32 16.70 -32.45
N LEU A 878 61.62 16.99 -32.34
CA LEU A 878 62.44 16.51 -31.22
C LEU A 878 62.14 17.27 -29.91
N ASP A 879 61.82 16.52 -28.84
CA ASP A 879 61.64 16.97 -27.46
C ASP A 879 62.61 16.19 -26.56
N GLY A 880 63.60 16.90 -26.00
CA GLY A 880 64.80 16.36 -25.39
C GLY A 880 64.67 15.95 -23.92
N ASP A 881 63.80 16.58 -23.16
CA ASP A 881 63.50 16.21 -21.77
C ASP A 881 62.16 15.48 -21.61
N GLY A 882 61.35 15.45 -22.67
CA GLY A 882 60.14 14.65 -22.81
C GLY A 882 58.91 15.35 -22.27
N ASP A 883 58.88 16.68 -22.27
CA ASP A 883 57.84 17.53 -21.68
C ASP A 883 56.70 17.87 -22.63
N SER A 884 56.72 17.33 -23.85
CA SER A 884 55.84 17.59 -24.99
C SER A 884 56.13 18.85 -25.82
N TRP A 885 56.97 19.76 -25.38
CA TRP A 885 57.34 20.93 -26.14
C TRP A 885 58.57 20.65 -26.99
N ALA A 886 58.54 21.12 -28.23
CA ALA A 886 59.71 21.02 -29.08
C ALA A 886 60.84 21.89 -28.50
N ASP A 887 62.03 21.31 -28.32
CA ASP A 887 63.26 21.94 -27.79
C ASP A 887 63.53 23.35 -28.34
N SER A 888 63.07 23.64 -29.55
CA SER A 888 63.28 24.91 -30.24
C SER A 888 62.51 26.10 -29.65
N GLU A 889 61.44 25.87 -28.89
CA GLU A 889 60.51 26.90 -28.40
C GLU A 889 60.19 26.76 -26.90
N ASP A 890 60.81 25.80 -26.21
CA ASP A 890 60.72 25.60 -24.77
C ASP A 890 61.71 26.54 -24.01
N LEU A 891 61.22 27.23 -22.97
CA LEU A 891 62.02 28.11 -22.11
C LEU A 891 62.80 27.34 -21.02
N PHE A 892 62.37 26.12 -20.67
CA PHE A 892 63.04 25.20 -19.75
C PHE A 892 63.30 23.81 -20.37
N PRO A 893 64.07 23.71 -21.49
CA PRO A 893 64.29 22.49 -22.29
C PRO A 893 65.19 21.41 -21.67
N ASN A 894 65.30 21.40 -20.33
CA ASN A 894 65.87 20.28 -19.59
C ASN A 894 65.04 19.96 -18.33
N ASP A 895 63.91 20.62 -18.14
CA ASP A 895 63.01 20.47 -17.01
C ASP A 895 61.62 20.05 -17.50
N LYS A 896 61.40 18.73 -17.50
CA LYS A 896 60.21 18.10 -18.06
C LYS A 896 58.86 18.60 -17.49
N SER A 897 58.86 19.32 -16.37
CA SER A 897 57.63 19.87 -15.79
C SER A 897 57.30 21.28 -16.24
N GLU A 898 58.20 22.02 -16.89
CA GLU A 898 58.02 23.44 -17.17
C GLU A 898 58.41 23.79 -18.60
N TRP A 899 57.62 24.64 -19.26
CA TRP A 899 57.91 25.09 -20.63
C TRP A 899 57.67 26.58 -20.87
N ALA A 900 56.87 27.21 -20.01
CA ALA A 900 56.48 28.62 -20.07
C ALA A 900 56.51 29.26 -18.67
N ASP A 901 56.68 30.58 -18.63
CA ASP A 901 56.67 31.41 -17.41
C ASP A 901 56.06 32.77 -17.81
N ASN A 902 54.74 32.86 -17.71
CA ASN A 902 53.93 33.93 -18.30
C ASN A 902 53.94 35.22 -17.49
N ASP A 903 54.19 35.16 -16.18
CA ASP A 903 54.25 36.34 -15.32
C ASP A 903 55.64 36.67 -14.77
N SER A 904 56.62 35.81 -15.04
CA SER A 904 58.03 35.99 -14.75
C SER A 904 58.36 36.06 -13.26
N ASP A 905 57.59 35.39 -12.42
CA ASP A 905 57.83 35.32 -10.98
C ASP A 905 58.86 34.23 -10.59
N GLY A 906 59.16 33.31 -11.51
CA GLY A 906 60.17 32.28 -11.38
C GLY A 906 59.63 30.88 -11.05
N PHE A 907 58.31 30.71 -10.96
CA PHE A 907 57.63 29.43 -11.10
C PHE A 907 57.21 29.26 -12.57
N GLY A 908 57.36 28.07 -13.14
CA GLY A 908 56.86 27.83 -14.48
C GLY A 908 55.35 27.62 -14.43
N ASP A 909 54.66 27.91 -15.54
CA ASP A 909 53.19 27.96 -15.62
C ASP A 909 52.48 26.68 -15.11
N ASN A 910 53.18 25.54 -15.01
CA ASN A 910 52.57 24.28 -14.61
C ASN A 910 52.67 23.97 -13.11
N ILE A 911 53.72 24.46 -12.46
CA ILE A 911 53.79 24.44 -10.99
C ILE A 911 53.20 25.72 -10.38
N ASP A 912 53.05 26.77 -11.18
CA ASP A 912 52.41 28.01 -10.81
C ASP A 912 50.88 27.93 -10.97
N PHE A 913 50.16 27.87 -9.85
CA PHE A 913 48.70 27.93 -9.78
C PHE A 913 48.14 29.32 -10.10
N CYS A 914 48.97 30.35 -10.09
CA CYS A 914 48.64 31.72 -10.44
C CYS A 914 49.50 32.23 -11.62
N PRO A 915 49.50 31.55 -12.78
CA PRO A 915 50.48 31.69 -13.88
C PRO A 915 50.46 33.04 -14.63
N ILE A 916 49.64 33.99 -14.18
CA ILE A 916 49.55 35.35 -14.73
C ILE A 916 49.63 36.43 -13.64
N THR A 917 49.77 36.04 -12.37
CA THR A 917 49.76 36.91 -11.18
C THR A 917 50.93 36.53 -10.27
N PRO A 918 52.02 37.33 -10.29
CA PRO A 918 53.26 36.96 -9.62
C PRO A 918 53.05 36.68 -8.14
N GLY A 919 53.45 35.50 -7.69
CA GLY A 919 53.32 35.04 -6.32
C GLY A 919 54.63 34.52 -5.72
N THR A 920 54.53 34.05 -4.47
CA THR A 920 55.68 33.53 -3.72
C THR A 920 55.35 32.31 -2.87
N SER A 921 54.11 31.84 -2.87
CA SER A 921 53.70 30.65 -2.12
C SER A 921 54.48 29.42 -2.60
N THR A 922 54.84 28.54 -1.66
CA THR A 922 55.54 27.28 -1.94
C THR A 922 54.83 26.05 -1.36
N SER A 923 53.70 26.27 -0.70
CA SER A 923 52.77 25.30 -0.10
C SER A 923 51.34 25.73 -0.48
N GLY A 924 50.39 24.78 -0.53
CA GLY A 924 49.07 25.03 -1.13
C GLY A 924 49.18 25.26 -2.64
N ASN A 925 48.52 26.31 -3.15
CA ASN A 925 48.61 26.72 -4.55
C ASN A 925 49.94 27.45 -4.80
N VAL A 926 50.99 26.70 -5.16
CA VAL A 926 52.35 27.20 -5.43
C VAL A 926 52.35 28.28 -6.53
N GLY A 927 53.16 29.33 -6.40
CA GLY A 927 53.23 30.45 -7.37
C GLY A 927 52.13 31.52 -7.21
N CYS A 928 51.25 31.36 -6.23
CA CYS A 928 50.24 32.36 -5.86
C CYS A 928 50.71 33.35 -4.79
N VAL A 929 49.90 34.39 -4.57
CA VAL A 929 50.14 35.40 -3.54
C VAL A 929 50.10 34.75 -2.15
N ASP A 930 51.12 35.04 -1.35
CA ASP A 930 51.30 34.65 0.05
C ASP A 930 51.46 35.97 0.85
N THR A 931 50.39 36.39 1.52
CA THR A 931 50.26 37.72 2.13
C THR A 931 51.01 37.83 3.46
N ASP A 932 51.04 36.76 4.26
CA ASP A 932 51.66 36.77 5.59
C ASP A 932 53.04 36.09 5.66
N GLY A 933 53.45 35.41 4.59
CA GLY A 933 54.78 34.88 4.34
C GLY A 933 55.02 33.52 5.01
N ASP A 934 53.98 32.75 5.27
CA ASP A 934 54.04 31.46 5.95
C ASP A 934 54.27 30.27 5.00
N THR A 935 54.36 30.56 3.70
CA THR A 935 54.53 29.67 2.54
C THR A 935 53.25 29.14 1.91
N TRP A 936 52.10 29.24 2.56
CA TRP A 936 50.81 28.88 1.97
C TRP A 936 50.27 30.01 1.09
N ALA A 937 49.41 29.64 0.15
CA ALA A 937 48.79 30.61 -0.75
C ALA A 937 47.52 31.16 -0.11
N ASP A 938 47.26 32.46 -0.23
CA ASP A 938 46.10 33.12 0.40
C ASP A 938 44.75 32.47 0.08
N ASN A 939 44.64 31.77 -1.06
CA ASN A 939 43.41 31.11 -1.49
C ASN A 939 43.24 29.68 -0.95
N GLU A 940 44.26 29.11 -0.35
CA GLU A 940 44.26 27.77 0.28
C GLU A 940 44.71 27.82 1.75
N ASP A 941 44.97 29.02 2.24
CA ASP A 941 45.29 29.28 3.63
C ASP A 941 43.99 29.55 4.39
N PHE A 942 43.75 28.75 5.43
CA PHE A 942 42.60 28.92 6.33
C PHE A 942 42.59 30.32 6.97
N LEU A 943 43.76 30.89 7.27
CA LEU A 943 43.92 32.24 7.81
C LEU A 943 45.03 33.02 7.06
N PRO A 944 44.74 33.56 5.86
CA PRO A 944 45.71 34.22 4.96
C PRO A 944 46.46 35.46 5.50
N ASP A 945 46.10 35.90 6.70
CA ASP A 945 46.70 37.05 7.41
C ASP A 945 47.40 36.62 8.72
N ASP A 946 47.41 35.33 9.05
CA ASP A 946 47.98 34.75 10.27
C ASP A 946 48.92 33.57 9.99
N ALA A 947 50.19 33.90 9.83
CA ALA A 947 51.28 32.98 9.53
C ALA A 947 51.55 31.85 10.56
N THR A 948 50.70 31.72 11.57
CA THR A 948 50.77 30.62 12.54
C THR A 948 49.73 29.52 12.28
N GLN A 949 48.76 29.74 11.40
CA GLN A 949 47.71 28.78 11.03
C GLN A 949 47.48 28.77 9.53
N TYR A 950 47.42 27.58 8.94
CA TYR A 950 47.35 27.42 7.48
C TYR A 950 46.36 26.32 7.02
N VAL A 951 45.96 25.40 7.90
CA VAL A 951 45.05 24.28 7.59
C VAL A 951 44.09 24.06 8.76
N ASP A 952 42.85 23.73 8.44
CA ASP A 952 41.78 23.28 9.35
C ASP A 952 41.21 21.98 8.71
N THR A 953 41.60 20.82 9.25
CA THR A 953 41.38 19.52 8.62
C THR A 953 39.94 19.00 8.78
N ASP A 954 39.28 19.30 9.90
CA ASP A 954 37.91 18.83 10.17
C ASP A 954 36.85 19.93 10.03
N GLY A 955 37.27 21.17 9.76
CA GLY A 955 36.42 22.28 9.35
C GLY A 955 35.72 22.98 10.51
N ASP A 956 36.24 22.85 11.72
CA ASP A 956 35.64 23.36 12.95
C ASP A 956 36.06 24.80 13.30
N SER A 957 36.85 25.43 12.43
CA SER A 957 37.42 26.77 12.57
C SER A 957 38.54 26.92 13.60
N PHE A 958 39.11 25.81 14.08
CA PHE A 958 40.38 25.77 14.79
C PHE A 958 41.48 25.28 13.84
N GLY A 959 42.64 25.93 13.87
CA GLY A 959 43.72 25.57 12.95
C GLY A 959 44.54 24.40 13.49
N ASP A 960 44.85 23.41 12.66
CA ASP A 960 45.55 22.15 13.03
C ASP A 960 46.87 22.37 13.80
N ASN A 961 47.51 23.53 13.61
CA ASN A 961 48.71 23.85 14.34
C ASN A 961 48.37 24.25 15.78
N SER A 962 48.38 23.27 16.68
CA SER A 962 48.16 23.45 18.14
C SER A 962 49.03 24.53 18.83
N ASP A 963 50.16 24.92 18.24
CA ASP A 963 51.03 26.01 18.74
C ASP A 963 50.71 27.40 18.12
N GLY A 964 49.78 27.46 17.16
CA GLY A 964 49.33 28.67 16.46
C GLY A 964 48.17 29.40 17.12
N THR A 965 47.69 30.48 16.51
CA THR A 965 46.52 31.23 17.01
C THR A 965 45.27 30.38 16.88
N ASN A 966 44.50 30.17 17.95
CA ASN A 966 43.31 29.29 17.94
C ASN A 966 43.58 27.85 17.46
N GLY A 967 44.68 27.25 17.95
CA GLY A 967 45.11 25.92 17.54
C GLY A 967 44.20 24.80 18.06
N ASP A 968 43.97 23.83 17.18
CA ASP A 968 43.17 22.63 17.43
C ASP A 968 44.01 21.53 18.09
N PHE A 969 43.45 20.94 19.14
CA PHE A 969 44.00 19.79 19.87
C PHE A 969 43.33 18.46 19.49
N CYS A 970 42.26 18.48 18.68
CA CYS A 970 41.59 17.35 18.07
C CYS A 970 41.43 17.50 16.53
N PRO A 971 42.54 17.55 15.73
CA PRO A 971 42.56 17.92 14.29
C PRO A 971 41.78 17.06 13.29
N TYR A 972 40.98 16.11 13.77
CA TYR A 972 40.23 15.17 12.94
C TYR A 972 38.80 14.96 13.46
N ASP A 973 38.44 15.59 14.58
CA ASP A 973 37.19 15.40 15.30
C ASP A 973 36.61 16.79 15.60
N ALA A 974 35.87 17.33 14.63
CA ALA A 974 35.34 18.69 14.67
C ALA A 974 34.71 19.06 16.02
N GLY A 975 35.18 20.15 16.60
CA GLY A 975 34.86 20.53 17.97
C GLY A 975 34.70 22.03 18.20
N THR A 976 33.86 22.38 19.17
CA THR A 976 33.62 23.79 19.53
C THR A 976 34.22 24.18 20.87
N SER A 977 34.93 23.27 21.55
CA SER A 977 35.53 23.55 22.85
C SER A 977 36.55 24.70 22.77
N VAL A 978 36.57 25.55 23.80
CA VAL A 978 37.46 26.71 23.91
C VAL A 978 38.13 26.85 25.28
N TYR A 979 37.62 26.18 26.32
CA TYR A 979 38.05 26.44 27.70
C TYR A 979 39.14 25.50 28.20
N ASP A 980 39.22 24.28 27.67
CA ASP A 980 40.21 23.28 28.06
C ASP A 980 41.02 22.74 26.88
N VAL A 981 40.41 21.93 26.02
CA VAL A 981 41.03 21.26 24.89
C VAL A 981 40.39 21.85 23.63
N ALA A 982 40.96 22.97 23.17
CA ALA A 982 40.38 23.76 22.09
C ALA A 982 40.28 22.97 20.78
N GLY A 983 39.16 23.11 20.06
CA GLY A 983 38.85 22.35 18.83
C GLY A 983 38.44 20.90 19.05
N CYS A 984 38.20 20.47 20.29
CA CYS A 984 37.65 19.14 20.56
C CYS A 984 36.12 19.15 20.73
N PRO A 985 35.44 17.99 20.52
CA PRO A 985 34.00 17.87 20.64
C PRO A 985 33.47 18.32 22.02
N ASP A 986 32.37 19.05 21.98
CA ASP A 986 31.66 19.69 23.09
C ASP A 986 30.16 19.46 22.85
N ASP A 987 29.64 18.35 23.36
CA ASP A 987 28.30 17.84 23.01
C ASP A 987 27.16 18.70 23.60
N ASP A 988 27.46 19.44 24.67
CA ASP A 988 26.49 20.29 25.37
C ASP A 988 26.69 21.79 25.14
N PHE A 989 27.72 22.15 24.35
CA PHE A 989 28.05 23.49 23.88
C PHE A 989 28.32 24.50 25.00
N ASP A 990 28.80 24.06 26.16
CA ASP A 990 29.16 24.94 27.27
C ASP A 990 30.59 25.53 27.15
N GLY A 991 31.35 25.05 26.17
CA GLY A 991 32.70 25.47 25.81
C GLY A 991 33.81 24.60 26.41
N TRP A 992 33.48 23.56 27.17
CA TRP A 992 34.43 22.55 27.65
C TRP A 992 34.36 21.29 26.77
N SER A 993 35.50 20.62 26.58
CA SER A 993 35.54 19.40 25.78
C SER A 993 34.90 18.24 26.53
N ASN A 994 34.27 17.31 25.82
CA ASN A 994 33.69 16.09 26.41
C ASN A 994 34.66 15.30 27.30
N THR A 995 35.96 15.44 27.07
CA THR A 995 37.00 14.74 27.84
C THR A 995 37.47 15.48 29.08
N GLY A 996 37.32 16.80 29.12
CA GLY A 996 37.62 17.63 30.30
C GLY A 996 36.40 18.08 31.07
N ASP A 997 35.20 17.83 30.54
CA ASP A 997 33.92 18.08 31.19
C ASP A 997 33.50 16.91 32.10
N ALA A 998 33.20 17.21 33.37
CA ALA A 998 32.67 16.23 34.33
C ALA A 998 31.20 15.85 34.06
N PHE A 999 30.48 16.67 33.29
CA PHE A 999 29.10 16.55 32.87
C PHE A 999 28.92 16.89 31.37
N PRO A 1000 29.48 16.09 30.42
CA PRO A 1000 29.49 16.39 28.97
C PRO A 1000 28.12 16.53 28.27
N ASP A 1001 27.01 16.32 28.99
CA ASP A 1001 25.64 16.37 28.47
C ASP A 1001 24.81 17.48 29.18
N ILE A 1002 25.43 18.28 30.04
CA ILE A 1002 24.75 19.24 30.93
C ILE A 1002 25.37 20.62 30.74
N PRO A 1003 24.80 21.47 29.83
CA PRO A 1003 25.40 22.75 29.39
C PRO A 1003 25.63 23.81 30.48
N SER A 1004 25.26 23.49 31.72
CA SER A 1004 25.36 24.39 32.85
C SER A 1004 26.38 23.93 33.89
N GLN A 1005 27.05 22.79 33.70
CA GLN A 1005 28.03 22.23 34.64
C GLN A 1005 29.22 21.64 33.90
N HIS A 1006 30.44 21.96 34.35
CA HIS A 1006 31.67 21.44 33.74
C HIS A 1006 32.67 20.85 34.75
N ILE A 1007 32.52 21.15 36.05
CA ILE A 1007 33.47 20.74 37.11
C ILE A 1007 32.71 20.11 38.28
N ASP A 1008 33.22 18.98 38.77
CA ASP A 1008 32.81 18.31 40.02
C ASP A 1008 34.03 18.22 40.96
N SER A 1009 34.20 19.19 41.87
CA SER A 1009 35.42 19.29 42.69
C SER A 1009 35.58 18.19 43.73
N ASP A 1010 34.48 17.60 44.22
CA ASP A 1010 34.51 16.61 45.29
C ASP A 1010 33.98 15.21 44.90
N GLY A 1011 33.54 15.05 43.65
CA GLY A 1011 33.21 13.80 43.01
C GLY A 1011 31.84 13.24 43.41
N ASP A 1012 30.92 14.09 43.85
CA ASP A 1012 29.60 13.68 44.35
C ASP A 1012 28.51 13.64 43.27
N GLY A 1013 28.84 14.06 42.04
CA GLY A 1013 27.95 14.10 40.89
C GLY A 1013 27.06 15.34 40.83
N TYR A 1014 27.35 16.38 41.60
CA TYR A 1014 26.79 17.73 41.46
C TYR A 1014 27.88 18.69 41.02
N GLY A 1015 27.53 19.62 40.13
CA GLY A 1015 28.51 20.50 39.51
C GLY A 1015 28.70 21.80 40.29
N ASP A 1016 29.93 22.30 40.32
CA ASP A 1016 30.33 23.47 41.10
C ASP A 1016 29.70 24.79 40.61
N ASN A 1017 29.12 24.81 39.39
CA ASN A 1017 28.55 26.02 38.80
C ASN A 1017 27.20 26.35 39.44
N ASN A 1018 27.19 27.43 40.22
CA ASN A 1018 26.03 27.90 40.97
C ASN A 1018 25.33 29.10 40.31
N THR A 1019 25.49 29.29 38.99
CA THR A 1019 24.72 30.32 38.28
C THR A 1019 23.22 30.06 38.39
N PRO A 1020 22.38 31.10 38.54
CA PRO A 1020 20.93 30.94 38.60
C PRO A 1020 20.37 30.13 37.41
N GLY A 1021 19.83 28.94 37.69
CA GLY A 1021 19.28 28.04 36.66
C GLY A 1021 20.16 26.84 36.31
N ALA A 1022 21.37 26.73 36.86
CA ALA A 1022 22.25 25.59 36.63
C ALA A 1022 21.65 24.28 37.16
N TYR A 1023 21.72 23.23 36.35
CA TYR A 1023 21.23 21.90 36.68
C TYR A 1023 22.23 21.20 37.61
N LEU A 1024 21.76 20.47 38.63
CA LEU A 1024 22.60 19.80 39.63
C LEU A 1024 23.68 20.69 40.30
N ALA A 1025 23.35 21.94 40.62
CA ALA A 1025 24.29 22.85 41.28
C ALA A 1025 24.69 22.37 42.69
N ASP A 1026 26.00 22.32 42.96
CA ASP A 1026 26.59 22.04 44.26
C ASP A 1026 26.90 23.34 45.00
N HIS A 1027 26.12 23.64 46.05
CA HIS A 1027 26.38 24.79 46.91
C HIS A 1027 27.49 24.56 47.95
N TRP A 1028 28.09 23.36 47.98
CA TRP A 1028 29.18 22.98 48.88
C TRP A 1028 30.33 22.19 48.19
N PRO A 1029 31.07 22.80 47.24
CA PRO A 1029 32.09 22.14 46.39
C PRO A 1029 33.27 21.42 47.07
N ASP A 1030 33.34 21.46 48.40
CA ASP A 1030 34.39 20.85 49.22
C ASP A 1030 33.86 19.70 50.10
N ASN A 1031 32.60 19.30 49.94
CA ASN A 1031 31.90 18.39 50.84
C ASN A 1031 30.83 17.51 50.16
N ALA A 1032 31.30 16.40 49.59
CA ALA A 1032 30.57 15.34 48.89
C ALA A 1032 29.40 14.67 49.67
N SER A 1033 29.10 15.14 50.88
CA SER A 1033 27.97 14.68 51.69
C SER A 1033 26.78 15.64 51.65
N ARG A 1034 26.89 16.78 50.95
CA ARG A 1034 25.92 17.86 51.02
C ARG A 1034 26.02 18.73 49.78
N ASN A 1035 24.93 18.84 49.02
CA ASN A 1035 24.92 19.56 47.74
C ASN A 1035 23.74 20.55 47.60
N VAL A 1036 22.61 20.25 48.24
CA VAL A 1036 21.36 21.02 48.13
C VAL A 1036 21.45 22.42 48.77
N ALA A 1037 20.86 23.42 48.10
CA ALA A 1037 20.56 24.72 48.68
C ALA A 1037 19.58 24.62 49.87
N GLU A 1038 19.62 25.60 50.78
CA GLU A 1038 18.73 25.65 51.95
C GLU A 1038 18.01 27.00 52.02
N ALA A 1039 16.68 26.99 51.87
CA ALA A 1039 15.83 28.17 52.00
C ALA A 1039 14.54 27.83 52.76
N THR A 1040 13.96 28.81 53.45
CA THR A 1040 12.67 28.65 54.16
C THR A 1040 11.71 29.78 53.84
N ILE A 1041 10.41 29.50 53.80
CA ILE A 1041 9.35 30.48 53.56
C ILE A 1041 8.42 30.66 54.77
N GLU A 1042 8.18 31.92 55.13
CA GLU A 1042 7.23 32.29 56.18
C GLU A 1042 6.23 33.35 55.67
N CYS A 1043 4.94 33.09 55.80
CA CYS A 1043 3.89 34.07 55.45
C CYS A 1043 3.23 34.69 56.68
N LEU A 1044 2.90 35.99 56.59
CA LEU A 1044 2.30 36.75 57.69
C LEU A 1044 0.95 36.20 58.15
N ASN A 1045 0.16 35.67 57.21
CA ASN A 1045 -1.12 35.00 57.46
C ASN A 1045 -1.17 33.71 56.64
N THR A 1046 -1.51 32.61 57.31
CA THR A 1046 -1.70 31.28 56.68
C THR A 1046 -3.14 30.81 56.72
N SER A 1047 -4.06 31.61 57.28
CA SER A 1047 -5.49 31.30 57.33
C SER A 1047 -6.33 32.51 56.92
N PHE A 1048 -7.25 32.31 55.97
CA PHE A 1048 -8.09 33.36 55.40
C PHE A 1048 -9.57 33.00 55.52
N ARG A 1049 -10.41 34.00 55.81
CA ARG A 1049 -11.87 33.90 55.82
C ARG A 1049 -12.45 34.85 54.79
N VAL A 1050 -13.14 34.31 53.78
CA VAL A 1050 -13.59 35.07 52.59
C VAL A 1050 -15.11 34.98 52.45
N ASP A 1051 -15.75 36.11 52.18
CA ASP A 1051 -17.20 36.19 51.93
C ASP A 1051 -17.42 36.61 50.48
N LEU A 1052 -17.80 35.65 49.63
CA LEU A 1052 -17.86 35.81 48.17
C LEU A 1052 -18.82 36.92 47.74
N ALA A 1053 -19.84 37.24 48.55
CA ALA A 1053 -20.78 38.33 48.29
C ALA A 1053 -20.18 39.73 48.50
N LYS A 1054 -19.06 39.85 49.22
CA LYS A 1054 -18.45 41.15 49.59
C LYS A 1054 -17.05 41.37 49.03
N ALA A 1055 -16.22 40.34 49.04
CA ALA A 1055 -14.86 40.40 48.56
C ALA A 1055 -14.42 39.01 48.09
N VAL A 1056 -13.88 38.96 46.87
CA VAL A 1056 -13.46 37.71 46.22
C VAL A 1056 -11.95 37.54 46.28
N SER A 1057 -11.20 38.63 46.49
CA SER A 1057 -9.73 38.66 46.39
C SER A 1057 -9.05 38.50 47.76
N ILE A 1058 -8.00 37.68 47.82
CA ILE A 1058 -7.08 37.53 48.94
C ILE A 1058 -5.65 37.88 48.52
N SER A 1059 -4.89 38.48 49.44
CA SER A 1059 -3.49 38.79 49.24
C SER A 1059 -2.65 38.13 50.33
N VAL A 1060 -1.61 37.42 49.91
CA VAL A 1060 -0.69 36.68 50.76
C VAL A 1060 0.68 37.35 50.66
N SER A 1061 1.25 37.74 51.80
CA SER A 1061 2.60 38.31 51.87
C SER A 1061 3.50 37.36 52.62
N CYS A 1062 4.57 36.92 51.95
CA CYS A 1062 5.53 35.95 52.46
C CYS A 1062 6.94 36.52 52.40
N THR A 1063 7.82 35.94 53.21
CA THR A 1063 9.25 36.24 53.22
C THR A 1063 10.00 34.94 53.04
N VAL A 1064 10.92 34.91 52.07
CA VAL A 1064 11.81 33.78 51.85
C VAL A 1064 13.18 34.13 52.43
N THR A 1065 13.75 33.21 53.20
CA THR A 1065 15.06 33.34 53.85
C THR A 1065 16.03 32.36 53.21
N ASN A 1066 17.19 32.87 52.77
CA ASN A 1066 18.28 32.06 52.28
C ASN A 1066 19.21 31.70 53.46
N HIS A 1067 19.44 30.41 53.71
CA HIS A 1067 20.32 29.92 54.78
C HIS A 1067 21.75 29.63 54.32
N ILE A 1068 22.01 29.63 53.03
CA ILE A 1068 23.35 29.50 52.47
C ILE A 1068 24.04 30.88 52.39
N GLN A 1069 25.37 30.88 52.30
CA GLN A 1069 26.17 32.12 52.24
C GLN A 1069 26.25 32.71 50.83
N ASN A 1070 25.90 31.95 49.80
CA ASN A 1070 25.87 32.39 48.42
C ASN A 1070 24.49 32.96 48.05
N PRO A 1071 24.40 33.90 47.10
CA PRO A 1071 23.12 34.32 46.54
C PRO A 1071 22.36 33.11 45.98
N LEU A 1072 21.06 33.02 46.28
CA LEU A 1072 20.20 31.93 45.84
C LEU A 1072 19.04 32.49 45.03
N ALA A 1073 18.89 32.03 43.79
CA ALA A 1073 17.76 32.37 42.94
C ALA A 1073 16.68 31.31 43.07
N VAL A 1074 15.49 31.72 43.52
CA VAL A 1074 14.38 30.80 43.75
C VAL A 1074 13.13 31.23 43.00
N LYS A 1075 12.43 30.24 42.47
CA LYS A 1075 11.04 30.33 42.04
C LYS A 1075 10.15 30.12 43.25
N VAL A 1076 9.36 31.13 43.61
CA VAL A 1076 8.33 31.02 44.64
C VAL A 1076 6.97 30.97 43.95
N GLU A 1077 6.26 29.87 44.11
CA GLU A 1077 5.05 29.56 43.35
C GLU A 1077 3.87 29.24 44.28
N TRP A 1078 2.74 29.90 44.06
CA TRP A 1078 1.47 29.57 44.69
C TRP A 1078 0.70 28.57 43.81
N ARG A 1079 0.68 27.30 44.22
CA ARG A 1079 0.02 26.24 43.45
C ARG A 1079 -1.48 26.47 43.37
N SER A 1080 -1.99 26.59 42.14
CA SER A 1080 -3.41 26.77 41.86
C SER A 1080 -4.21 25.54 42.25
N ILE A 1081 -5.36 25.77 42.86
CA ILE A 1081 -6.43 24.79 43.03
C ILE A 1081 -7.66 25.32 42.28
N ASN A 1082 -8.59 24.46 41.86
CA ASN A 1082 -9.73 24.84 41.02
C ASN A 1082 -10.61 25.92 41.66
N GLU A 1083 -10.59 25.99 42.98
CA GLU A 1083 -11.39 26.88 43.82
C GLU A 1083 -10.78 28.30 43.92
N ILE A 1084 -9.55 28.53 43.43
CA ILE A 1084 -8.83 29.81 43.52
C ILE A 1084 -8.20 30.18 42.17
N ASP A 1085 -8.57 31.34 41.66
CA ASP A 1085 -8.01 31.94 40.46
C ASP A 1085 -6.93 32.97 40.84
N ALA A 1086 -5.69 32.49 40.97
CA ALA A 1086 -4.56 33.34 41.31
C ALA A 1086 -4.11 34.19 40.11
N ARG A 1087 -4.12 35.53 40.26
CA ARG A 1087 -3.76 36.49 39.20
C ARG A 1087 -2.25 36.61 38.98
N PHE A 1088 -1.46 36.44 40.03
CA PHE A 1088 0.01 36.37 40.00
C PHE A 1088 0.45 35.13 40.77
N ARG A 1089 0.93 34.11 40.06
CA ARG A 1089 1.16 32.76 40.60
C ARG A 1089 2.61 32.49 40.97
N THR A 1090 3.54 33.18 40.33
CA THR A 1090 4.97 32.85 40.42
C THR A 1090 5.78 34.13 40.56
N SER A 1091 6.75 34.12 41.46
CA SER A 1091 7.73 35.20 41.63
C SER A 1091 9.13 34.60 41.61
N LEU A 1092 9.96 35.01 40.65
CA LEU A 1092 11.39 34.72 40.67
C LEU A 1092 12.08 35.81 41.49
N ILE A 1093 12.84 35.40 42.51
CA ILE A 1093 13.59 36.32 43.36
C ILE A 1093 15.01 35.80 43.58
N GLU A 1094 15.97 36.72 43.56
CA GLU A 1094 17.34 36.46 43.99
C GLU A 1094 17.52 36.96 45.42
N ILE A 1095 17.98 36.06 46.29
CA ILE A 1095 18.14 36.30 47.72
C ILE A 1095 19.64 36.26 48.04
N PRO A 1096 20.27 37.40 48.39
CA PRO A 1096 21.66 37.42 48.84
C PRO A 1096 21.87 36.45 50.01
N GLY A 1097 23.07 35.88 50.12
CA GLY A 1097 23.40 34.90 51.16
C GLY A 1097 23.10 35.37 52.58
N GLY A 1098 22.40 34.55 53.35
CA GLY A 1098 21.98 34.87 54.72
C GLY A 1098 20.93 36.00 54.84
N GLU A 1099 20.41 36.53 53.73
CA GLU A 1099 19.38 37.57 53.73
C GLU A 1099 17.97 37.02 53.45
N THR A 1100 16.99 37.91 53.50
CA THR A 1100 15.57 37.61 53.30
C THR A 1100 14.95 38.53 52.26
N ARG A 1101 14.06 38.02 51.41
CA ARG A 1101 13.31 38.83 50.44
C ARG A 1101 11.79 38.62 50.59
N PRO A 1102 10.98 39.70 50.52
CA PRO A 1102 9.53 39.59 50.55
C PRO A 1102 8.96 39.24 49.16
N VAL A 1103 7.92 38.42 49.13
CA VAL A 1103 7.09 38.11 47.95
C VAL A 1103 5.62 38.31 48.28
N GLN A 1104 4.83 38.77 47.31
CA GLN A 1104 3.40 38.97 47.46
C GLN A 1104 2.62 38.30 46.34
N PHE A 1105 1.58 37.57 46.73
CA PHE A 1105 0.66 36.90 45.82
C PHE A 1105 -0.75 37.45 46.00
N THR A 1106 -1.56 37.45 44.94
CA THR A 1106 -2.97 37.86 44.99
C THR A 1106 -3.82 36.91 44.15
N GLY A 1107 -4.95 36.46 44.68
CA GLY A 1107 -5.84 35.52 44.00
C GLY A 1107 -7.29 35.69 44.39
N ASP A 1108 -8.18 35.33 43.49
CA ASP A 1108 -9.64 35.43 43.65
C ASP A 1108 -10.22 34.05 43.98
N VAL A 1109 -10.87 33.91 45.14
CA VAL A 1109 -11.54 32.67 45.56
C VAL A 1109 -12.86 32.53 44.81
N LYS A 1110 -13.08 31.45 44.07
CA LYS A 1110 -14.25 31.28 43.20
C LYS A 1110 -15.35 30.45 43.83
N GLU A 1111 -15.00 29.53 44.73
CA GLU A 1111 -15.95 28.59 45.33
C GLU A 1111 -16.14 28.83 46.83
N ARG A 1112 -17.27 28.34 47.37
CA ARG A 1112 -17.59 28.34 48.81
C ARG A 1112 -17.10 27.03 49.44
N GLY A 1113 -16.48 27.08 50.62
CA GLY A 1113 -15.96 25.87 51.28
C GLY A 1113 -14.67 26.09 52.07
N LYS A 1114 -14.07 25.00 52.55
CA LYS A 1114 -12.75 25.00 53.21
C LYS A 1114 -11.75 24.29 52.31
N PHE A 1115 -10.69 24.99 51.91
CA PHE A 1115 -9.66 24.49 51.00
C PHE A 1115 -8.28 24.72 51.61
N THR A 1116 -7.33 23.85 51.25
CA THR A 1116 -5.91 24.04 51.55
C THR A 1116 -5.17 24.24 50.24
N SER A 1117 -4.41 25.33 50.14
CA SER A 1117 -3.53 25.64 49.01
C SER A 1117 -2.09 25.74 49.50
N VAL A 1118 -1.09 25.60 48.63
CA VAL A 1118 0.33 25.57 49.05
C VAL A 1118 1.16 26.58 48.26
N ILE A 1119 2.09 27.24 48.94
CA ILE A 1119 3.15 28.03 48.33
C ILE A 1119 4.46 27.25 48.47
N GLU A 1120 5.17 27.07 47.37
CA GLU A 1120 6.38 26.29 47.28
C GLU A 1120 7.56 27.18 46.86
N VAL A 1121 8.73 26.92 47.44
CA VAL A 1121 10.01 27.53 47.04
C VAL A 1121 10.85 26.47 46.38
N THR A 1122 11.28 26.70 45.15
CA THR A 1122 12.14 25.80 44.38
C THR A 1122 13.33 26.60 43.86
N GLU A 1123 14.53 26.06 43.95
CA GLU A 1123 15.69 26.60 43.25
C GLU A 1123 15.50 26.46 41.73
N LEU A 1124 15.98 27.43 40.95
CA LEU A 1124 15.93 27.36 39.49
C LEU A 1124 16.91 26.27 39.02
N GLY A 1125 16.40 25.22 38.36
CA GLY A 1125 17.18 24.05 37.94
C GLY A 1125 17.01 22.82 38.84
N ALA A 1126 16.40 22.96 40.03
CA ALA A 1126 16.17 21.84 40.95
C ALA A 1126 14.79 21.17 40.75
N SER A 1127 14.75 19.85 40.85
CA SER A 1127 13.52 19.04 40.72
C SER A 1127 12.72 18.90 42.03
N SER A 1128 13.31 19.31 43.15
CA SER A 1128 12.71 19.22 44.50
C SER A 1128 12.56 20.60 45.12
N SER A 1129 11.47 20.82 45.88
CA SER A 1129 11.31 22.06 46.62
C SER A 1129 12.21 22.16 47.83
N LEU A 1130 12.69 23.37 48.07
CA LEU A 1130 13.47 23.74 49.24
C LEU A 1130 12.58 23.83 50.48
N ASP A 1131 11.37 24.39 50.33
CA ASP A 1131 10.38 24.49 51.40
C ASP A 1131 8.95 24.65 50.84
N VAL A 1132 7.95 24.21 51.61
CA VAL A 1132 6.52 24.24 51.24
C VAL A 1132 5.68 24.75 52.41
N LEU A 1133 4.85 25.75 52.16
CA LEU A 1133 3.93 26.32 53.15
C LEU A 1133 2.47 26.17 52.74
N SER A 1134 1.66 25.60 53.63
CA SER A 1134 0.21 25.47 53.44
C SER A 1134 -0.57 26.70 53.90
N LEU A 1135 -1.58 27.07 53.13
CA LEU A 1135 -2.57 28.11 53.37
C LEU A 1135 -3.96 27.49 53.52
N GLU A 1136 -4.64 27.79 54.62
CA GLU A 1136 -6.05 27.42 54.83
C GLU A 1136 -6.98 28.55 54.42
N ILE A 1137 -7.94 28.28 53.55
CA ILE A 1137 -8.89 29.27 53.07
C ILE A 1137 -10.30 28.76 53.33
N HIS A 1138 -11.08 29.54 54.07
CA HIS A 1138 -12.48 29.25 54.37
C HIS A 1138 -13.35 30.33 53.76
N SER A 1139 -14.13 29.98 52.73
CA SER A 1139 -15.04 30.88 52.06
C SER A 1139 -16.51 30.52 52.32
N ILE A 1140 -17.35 31.55 52.39
CA ILE A 1140 -18.83 31.45 52.47
C ILE A 1140 -19.46 32.42 51.47
N ASN A 1141 -20.76 32.27 51.19
CA ASN A 1141 -21.51 33.24 50.41
C ASN A 1141 -22.69 33.82 51.22
N SER A 1142 -22.53 35.03 51.75
CA SER A 1142 -23.58 35.61 52.61
C SER A 1142 -24.87 36.03 51.88
N ASP A 1143 -24.83 36.23 50.56
CA ASP A 1143 -26.06 36.46 49.75
C ASP A 1143 -26.95 35.20 49.69
N GLU A 1144 -26.36 34.02 49.91
CA GLU A 1144 -27.06 32.74 49.99
C GLU A 1144 -27.46 32.38 51.44
N GLY A 1145 -27.16 33.25 52.40
CA GLY A 1145 -27.52 33.09 53.81
C GLY A 1145 -26.48 32.39 54.68
N ASP A 1146 -25.33 32.03 54.12
CA ASP A 1146 -24.25 31.35 54.84
C ASP A 1146 -23.59 32.25 55.89
N THR A 1147 -23.15 31.64 57.00
CA THR A 1147 -22.36 32.32 58.02
C THR A 1147 -21.10 31.53 58.37
N PHE A 1148 -20.09 32.14 58.97
CA PHE A 1148 -18.91 31.41 59.44
C PHE A 1148 -19.15 30.58 60.72
N ASP A 1149 -20.41 30.46 61.18
CA ASP A 1149 -20.82 29.66 62.34
C ASP A 1149 -21.27 28.25 61.88
N GLU A 1150 -20.45 27.25 62.18
CA GLU A 1150 -20.63 25.84 61.77
C GLU A 1150 -21.95 25.21 62.22
N ASN A 1151 -22.63 25.75 63.23
CA ASN A 1151 -23.90 25.20 63.70
C ASN A 1151 -25.09 25.60 62.82
N THR A 1152 -24.97 26.71 62.08
CA THR A 1152 -26.07 27.26 61.27
C THR A 1152 -26.05 26.70 59.85
N ASN A 1153 -24.88 26.53 59.24
CA ASN A 1153 -24.74 25.99 57.87
C ASN A 1153 -25.10 24.50 57.80
N ASN A 1154 -24.80 23.72 58.85
CA ASN A 1154 -25.22 22.31 58.97
C ASN A 1154 -26.75 22.11 59.01
N ALA A 1155 -27.53 23.17 59.32
CA ALA A 1155 -28.99 23.10 59.33
C ALA A 1155 -29.61 23.31 57.93
N GLN A 1156 -28.89 23.90 56.97
CA GLN A 1156 -29.36 24.12 55.60
C GLN A 1156 -28.94 23.00 54.62
N GLU A 1157 -27.77 22.37 54.80
CA GLU A 1157 -27.31 21.26 53.93
C GLU A 1157 -28.12 19.95 54.10
N ASN A 1158 -28.80 19.78 55.23
CA ASN A 1158 -29.59 18.56 55.51
C ASN A 1158 -30.83 18.36 54.63
N ASN A 1159 -31.20 19.33 53.78
CA ASN A 1159 -32.33 19.20 52.85
C ASN A 1159 -31.94 18.76 51.43
N HIS A 1160 -30.65 18.79 51.05
CA HIS A 1160 -30.18 18.36 49.72
C HIS A 1160 -29.56 16.94 49.69
N ILE A 1161 -29.27 16.35 50.85
CA ILE A 1161 -28.60 15.03 50.95
C ILE A 1161 -29.56 13.85 50.67
N GLN A 1162 -30.88 14.08 50.62
CA GLN A 1162 -31.85 13.01 50.34
C GLN A 1162 -32.06 12.69 48.85
N GLU A 1163 -31.67 13.56 47.91
CA GLU A 1163 -31.75 13.27 46.46
C GLU A 1163 -30.45 12.67 45.88
N ILE A 1164 -29.29 13.02 46.43
CA ILE A 1164 -27.98 12.53 45.92
C ILE A 1164 -27.70 11.07 46.32
N ALA A 1165 -28.22 10.63 47.49
CA ALA A 1165 -28.01 9.26 47.96
C ALA A 1165 -28.67 8.19 47.07
N ALA A 1166 -29.69 8.53 46.27
CA ALA A 1166 -30.34 7.60 45.34
C ALA A 1166 -29.53 7.39 44.04
N ILE A 1167 -28.80 8.42 43.59
CA ILE A 1167 -28.02 8.39 42.33
C ILE A 1167 -26.69 7.65 42.54
N SER A 1168 -26.04 7.85 43.69
CA SER A 1168 -24.75 7.22 44.01
C SER A 1168 -24.84 5.71 44.22
N ILE A 1169 -25.98 5.19 44.70
CA ILE A 1169 -26.21 3.75 44.88
C ILE A 1169 -26.44 3.05 43.53
N ALA A 1170 -27.05 3.73 42.55
CA ALA A 1170 -27.25 3.19 41.20
C ALA A 1170 -25.94 3.14 40.39
N LEU A 1171 -25.08 4.15 40.51
CA LEU A 1171 -23.77 4.20 39.85
C LEU A 1171 -22.78 3.16 40.41
N LEU A 1172 -22.81 2.90 41.73
CA LEU A 1172 -21.96 1.88 42.36
C LEU A 1172 -22.37 0.44 41.96
N LEU A 1173 -23.66 0.19 41.69
CA LEU A 1173 -24.14 -1.09 41.17
C LEU A 1173 -23.75 -1.31 39.70
N LEU A 1174 -23.74 -0.25 38.88
CA LEU A 1174 -23.29 -0.30 37.48
C LEU A 1174 -21.77 -0.52 37.35
N PHE A 1175 -20.96 0.13 38.19
CA PHE A 1175 -19.51 -0.07 38.21
C PHE A 1175 -19.11 -1.46 38.74
N ALA A 1176 -19.84 -2.03 39.70
CA ALA A 1176 -19.59 -3.38 40.21
C ALA A 1176 -19.92 -4.47 39.17
N LEU A 1177 -20.96 -4.27 38.34
CA LEU A 1177 -21.30 -5.18 37.24
C LEU A 1177 -20.31 -5.07 36.07
N ALA A 1178 -19.85 -3.86 35.74
CA ALA A 1178 -18.83 -3.63 34.71
C ALA A 1178 -17.44 -4.20 35.11
N PHE A 1179 -17.04 -4.09 36.38
CA PHE A 1179 -15.80 -4.71 36.86
C PHE A 1179 -15.86 -6.24 36.86
N ASN A 1180 -17.01 -6.85 37.17
CA ASN A 1180 -17.17 -8.30 37.07
C ASN A 1180 -17.17 -8.80 35.61
N ALA A 1181 -17.73 -8.04 34.67
CA ALA A 1181 -17.66 -8.36 33.24
C ALA A 1181 -16.23 -8.26 32.68
N ARG A 1182 -15.49 -7.21 33.06
CA ARG A 1182 -14.09 -6.99 32.64
C ARG A 1182 -13.11 -8.00 33.27
N ARG A 1183 -13.36 -8.41 34.53
CA ARG A 1183 -12.55 -9.42 35.23
C ARG A 1183 -12.79 -10.84 34.71
N ASN A 1184 -14.01 -11.17 34.26
CA ASN A 1184 -14.30 -12.44 33.58
C ASN A 1184 -13.77 -12.49 32.14
N SER A 1185 -13.73 -11.35 31.44
CA SER A 1185 -13.14 -11.25 30.09
C SER A 1185 -11.62 -11.41 30.10
N LEU A 1186 -10.91 -10.75 31.03
CA LEU A 1186 -9.46 -10.88 31.18
C LEU A 1186 -9.03 -12.28 31.66
N LYS A 1187 -9.85 -12.93 32.50
CA LYS A 1187 -9.60 -14.32 32.92
C LYS A 1187 -9.76 -15.32 31.76
N LYS A 1188 -10.77 -15.14 30.90
CA LYS A 1188 -10.93 -15.94 29.66
C LYS A 1188 -9.84 -15.67 28.62
N LYS A 1189 -9.30 -14.45 28.54
CA LYS A 1189 -8.19 -14.09 27.63
C LYS A 1189 -6.84 -14.68 28.11
N ALA A 1190 -6.61 -14.71 29.42
CA ALA A 1190 -5.44 -15.39 30.02
C ALA A 1190 -5.51 -16.93 29.90
N GLU A 1191 -6.71 -17.52 30.05
CA GLU A 1191 -6.93 -18.97 29.86
C GLU A 1191 -6.78 -19.41 28.39
N ARG A 1192 -7.03 -18.52 27.40
CA ARG A 1192 -6.74 -18.78 25.97
C ARG A 1192 -5.24 -18.69 25.63
N GLN A 1193 -4.49 -17.79 26.26
CA GLN A 1193 -3.03 -17.68 26.07
C GLN A 1193 -2.27 -18.87 26.67
N GLU A 1194 -2.74 -19.41 27.80
CA GLU A 1194 -2.14 -20.62 28.42
C GLU A 1194 -2.44 -21.90 27.63
N HIS A 1195 -3.56 -21.95 26.89
CA HIS A 1195 -3.89 -23.06 25.98
C HIS A 1195 -3.07 -23.02 24.67
N LEU A 1196 -2.75 -21.84 24.15
CA LEU A 1196 -1.86 -21.66 22.99
C LEU A 1196 -0.41 -22.05 23.32
N ASN A 1197 0.10 -21.62 24.47
CA ASN A 1197 1.46 -21.97 24.91
C ASN A 1197 1.63 -23.45 25.30
N ARG A 1198 0.53 -24.19 25.55
CA ARG A 1198 0.58 -25.65 25.74
C ARG A 1198 0.51 -26.47 24.44
N ARG A 1199 0.07 -25.90 23.31
CA ARG A 1199 0.15 -26.57 21.99
C ARG A 1199 1.52 -26.39 21.33
N VAL A 1200 2.21 -25.26 21.57
CA VAL A 1200 3.56 -25.02 21.04
C VAL A 1200 4.65 -25.81 21.79
N ALA A 1201 4.36 -26.31 23.00
CA ALA A 1201 5.31 -27.11 23.78
C ALA A 1201 5.22 -28.64 23.55
N SER A 1202 4.44 -29.12 22.57
CA SER A 1202 4.29 -30.55 22.25
C SER A 1202 4.86 -31.00 20.89
N SER A 1203 5.52 -30.14 20.13
CA SER A 1203 6.31 -30.53 18.96
C SER A 1203 7.78 -30.14 19.14
N PHE A 1204 8.51 -30.89 19.98
CA PHE A 1204 9.95 -31.15 19.88
C PHE A 1204 10.38 -31.97 21.10
N VAL A 1205 10.18 -33.29 21.02
CA VAL A 1205 10.88 -34.26 21.87
C VAL A 1205 11.51 -35.29 20.94
N MET A 1206 12.78 -35.06 20.60
CA MET A 1206 13.64 -36.14 20.13
C MET A 1206 14.01 -37.02 21.33
N GLU A 1207 13.69 -38.31 21.22
CA GLU A 1207 14.17 -39.37 22.11
C GLU A 1207 15.68 -39.54 22.00
N GLU A 1208 16.38 -39.62 23.14
CA GLU A 1208 17.64 -40.37 23.23
C GLU A 1208 17.50 -41.50 24.26
N GLY A 1209 17.52 -42.74 23.76
CA GLY A 1209 17.58 -43.97 24.53
C GLY A 1209 18.62 -44.95 23.98
N ASN A 1210 19.85 -44.83 24.46
CA ASN A 1210 20.89 -45.87 24.66
C ASN A 1210 20.97 -47.10 23.72
N MET A 1211 22.10 -47.24 23.00
CA MET A 1211 22.83 -48.53 22.87
C MET A 1211 24.36 -48.37 22.68
N PHE A 1212 25.11 -48.92 23.65
CA PHE A 1212 26.43 -49.56 23.61
C PHE A 1212 27.65 -48.96 22.85
N GLY A 1213 28.76 -48.75 23.58
CA GLY A 1213 30.12 -49.00 23.01
C GLY A 1213 31.35 -48.33 23.62
N ARG A 1214 31.92 -48.92 24.68
CA ARG A 1214 33.36 -49.02 25.06
C ARG A 1214 34.38 -47.86 24.78
N ILE A 1215 34.92 -47.33 25.89
CA ILE A 1215 36.27 -46.76 26.19
C ILE A 1215 37.45 -47.54 25.52
N PRO A 1216 38.74 -47.07 25.35
CA PRO A 1216 39.52 -45.81 25.67
C PRO A 1216 40.45 -45.31 24.49
N PRO A 1217 41.57 -44.52 24.66
CA PRO A 1217 41.97 -43.46 25.61
C PRO A 1217 42.64 -42.19 24.95
N ARG A 1218 42.78 -41.13 25.76
CA ARG A 1218 43.88 -40.14 25.86
C ARG A 1218 44.86 -40.00 24.67
N ASN A 1219 44.86 -38.82 24.05
CA ASN A 1219 45.83 -37.75 24.35
C ASN A 1219 45.30 -36.41 23.84
#